data_AF-A0A0Y0ND13-F1
#
_entry.id   AF-A0A0Y0ND13-F1
#
_cell.length_a   1.000
_cell.length_b   1.000
_cell.length_c   1.000
_cell.angle_alpha   90.00
_cell.angle_beta   90.00
_cell.angle_gamma   90.00
#
_symmetry.space_group_name_H-M   'P 1'
#
loop_
_entity.id
_entity.type
_entity.pdbx_description
1 polymer ?
#
loop_
_entity_poly.entity_id
_entity_poly.type
_entity_poly.pdbx_seq_one_letter_code
_entity_poly.pdbx_strand_id
1 'polypeptide(L)'
;MRHRLTLLGTAAALLALGAGVAVQVSDALGLRAHPAVGIPVEELTAAPAASAVLPPDFTDIDAPDDLRTSTALDALREAAAGAGGTRGTATLSVRYDALDPESEQSYTLSVTEQAITVTAPSRAGAVLGVYDLAAAVRAGRSITENLGRTVDSALPFRMVDLGAVGVKADAAAYATGTDYSHNSNAFKDVMLAEAPYIDAEEMARATSEFHDYVRHSLALGYNAIAVPGFIEYVTFNGVGDGMAVYPAGDPHRERALAMQQAFGPLFEYAQELGMKVYMRTDMLALSDPLAQHFERNFGGLATEDPTFWDVYRAGLDELYAALPAVDGVVVRIGEAGRVYDLPGWDYYSDLAVTSVDAVRAMLTTFSAQAESAGREVIFRSWSVGVGAVGDMHTNPDSYAQVLDGIDSPALVVSTKYSLGDFYSYLPLNTTLETGSQRRIVEFQSRREFEAFGALPNDLGSLYQSALTHFIAANPNVEGIWTWTQDGGPWRAGPMTLELKAGFWQLYELNTELAVRLARDPQLDPATITADWIHEWFSDDPATVQTLAMAMSQSRDAVTAGLYIGPFAEQRVEALGLEPPPMMWIFEWDILTGDSSVLSVIYEVSRAELETAIAGGGDAVRTAVAMRDAVAASDPTMWKDPALHAQFVDTLDYQVNLFETLGSYRTMVLRHSQWLDTGSAEAREQWAAARTAFDGFAAAHEARYGNSIELPAFNLTAARIGETRAALDLPMAWLARLAGALLVLWLALGMLARWPRFATWPGAAAARALWLAGTRPWRAADAVAGLSAASRVLLVAVPAALLLLSRGIYTWFLAPSHVLFTTVAWLLFAAVIALALRRRPAWPIIAAAGGALLLRTMLLLAVLAVRGPGYYWLGFWTDPLARTAYITLGFALFLWVLIAAAWALGGQIGARRATGTVIAACGFVLAALGGFLGAIGLEQALTAWNDEMSLLPWGLSRILGLTVYLEIPLATPWYAAAAGGVLLLLGLLLALPWRRGSRRQDTPEQAPPVIAA
;
A
#
# COMPACT_ATOMS: atom_id res chain seq x y z
N MET A 1 -18.51 39.09 41.46
CA MET A 1 -19.28 38.96 40.21
C MET A 1 -18.36 38.97 38.97
N ARG A 2 -17.52 40.00 38.78
CA ARG A 2 -16.58 40.15 37.65
C ARG A 2 -15.75 38.89 37.31
N HIS A 3 -15.04 38.31 38.27
CA HIS A 3 -14.24 37.09 38.04
C HIS A 3 -15.05 35.86 37.62
N ARG A 4 -16.32 35.76 38.03
CA ARG A 4 -17.20 34.64 37.63
C ARG A 4 -17.64 34.78 36.17
N LEU A 5 -18.00 36.00 35.74
CA LEU A 5 -18.34 36.29 34.35
C LEU A 5 -17.13 36.09 33.42
N THR A 6 -15.94 36.52 33.84
CA THR A 6 -14.69 36.27 33.09
C THR A 6 -14.38 34.78 32.97
N LEU A 7 -14.57 34.00 34.03
CA LEU A 7 -14.38 32.55 33.99
C LEU A 7 -15.37 31.88 33.02
N LEU A 8 -16.66 32.23 33.08
CA LEU A 8 -17.67 31.70 32.18
C LEU A 8 -17.38 32.04 30.71
N GLY A 9 -17.05 33.29 30.41
CA GLY A 9 -16.67 33.71 29.06
C GLY A 9 -15.41 33.01 28.55
N THR A 10 -14.42 32.81 29.42
CA THR A 10 -13.18 32.08 29.07
C THR A 10 -13.49 30.61 28.79
N ALA A 11 -14.25 29.94 29.66
CA ALA A 11 -14.64 28.55 29.46
C ALA A 11 -15.42 28.36 28.14
N ALA A 12 -16.37 29.25 27.85
CA ALA A 12 -17.11 29.22 26.58
C ALA A 12 -16.18 29.39 25.37
N ALA A 13 -15.22 30.31 25.42
CA ALA A 13 -14.24 30.50 24.35
C ALA A 13 -13.32 29.28 24.17
N LEU A 14 -12.86 28.67 25.26
CA LEU A 14 -12.03 27.47 25.21
C LEU A 14 -12.77 26.25 24.65
N LEU A 15 -14.04 26.09 25.02
CA LEU A 15 -14.89 25.04 24.46
C LEU A 15 -15.18 25.30 22.98
N ALA A 16 -15.42 26.56 22.57
CA ALA A 16 -15.61 26.89 21.16
C ALA A 16 -14.35 26.62 20.32
N LEU A 17 -13.15 26.96 20.83
CA LEU A 17 -11.88 26.61 20.17
C LEU A 17 -11.68 25.09 20.11
N GLY A 18 -11.98 24.38 21.20
CA GLY A 18 -11.91 22.91 21.23
C GLY A 18 -12.87 22.27 20.24
N ALA A 19 -14.10 22.79 20.12
CA ALA A 19 -15.08 22.33 19.15
C ALA A 19 -14.63 22.60 17.71
N GLY A 20 -14.03 23.76 17.43
CA GLY A 20 -13.45 24.06 16.12
C GLY A 20 -12.36 23.06 15.71
N VAL A 21 -11.45 22.71 16.63
CA VAL A 21 -10.44 21.66 16.38
C VAL A 21 -11.11 20.28 16.21
N ALA A 22 -12.10 19.97 17.04
CA ALA A 22 -12.79 18.69 17.02
C ALA A 22 -13.56 18.44 15.71
N VAL A 23 -14.17 19.47 15.12
CA VAL A 23 -14.83 19.39 13.81
C VAL A 23 -13.81 19.05 12.73
N GLN A 24 -12.70 19.79 12.66
CA GLN A 24 -11.65 19.53 11.65
C GLN A 24 -11.08 18.12 11.74
N VAL A 25 -10.81 17.64 12.97
CA VAL A 25 -10.31 16.27 13.18
C VAL A 25 -11.39 15.24 12.84
N SER A 26 -12.66 15.50 13.16
CA SER A 26 -13.73 14.54 12.91
C SER A 26 -14.11 14.45 11.44
N ASP A 27 -13.99 15.55 10.70
CA ASP A 27 -14.15 15.59 9.25
C ASP A 27 -13.02 14.80 8.57
N ALA A 28 -11.77 14.99 9.00
CA ALA A 28 -10.61 14.26 8.47
C ALA A 28 -10.64 12.75 8.80
N LEU A 29 -11.16 12.37 9.98
CA LEU A 29 -11.27 10.98 10.43
C LEU A 29 -12.70 10.42 10.25
N GLY A 30 -13.49 10.99 9.33
CA GLY A 30 -14.83 10.50 9.05
C GLY A 30 -14.79 9.04 8.63
N LEU A 31 -15.70 8.23 9.20
CA LEU A 31 -15.96 6.87 8.73
C LEU A 31 -17.25 6.88 7.94
N ARG A 32 -17.21 6.39 6.70
CA ARG A 32 -18.38 6.11 5.89
C ARG A 32 -18.23 4.73 5.28
N ALA A 33 -19.33 3.99 5.23
CA ALA A 33 -19.38 2.71 4.55
C ALA A 33 -20.68 2.63 3.77
N HIS A 34 -20.60 2.14 2.55
CA HIS A 34 -21.75 1.85 1.71
C HIS A 34 -21.48 0.55 0.94
N PRO A 35 -22.52 -0.23 0.59
CA PRO A 35 -22.31 -1.44 -0.18
C PRO A 35 -21.56 -1.15 -1.48
N ALA A 36 -20.52 -1.93 -1.75
CA ALA A 36 -19.86 -1.88 -3.04
C ALA A 36 -20.83 -2.39 -4.12
N VAL A 37 -20.85 -1.71 -5.26
CA VAL A 37 -21.76 -2.01 -6.37
C VAL A 37 -20.94 -2.51 -7.55
N GLY A 38 -21.42 -3.58 -8.19
CA GLY A 38 -20.75 -4.12 -9.38
C GLY A 38 -19.53 -5.00 -9.09
N ILE A 39 -19.45 -5.58 -7.88
CA ILE A 39 -18.52 -6.67 -7.60
C ILE A 39 -18.90 -7.86 -8.50
N PRO A 40 -17.98 -8.38 -9.33
CA PRO A 40 -18.25 -9.56 -10.15
C PRO A 40 -18.60 -10.78 -9.28
N VAL A 41 -19.62 -11.53 -9.71
CA VAL A 41 -19.93 -12.83 -9.10
C VAL A 41 -19.01 -13.87 -9.72
N GLU A 42 -18.27 -14.59 -8.89
CA GLU A 42 -17.34 -15.64 -9.32
C GLU A 42 -17.99 -17.00 -9.11
N GLU A 43 -18.62 -17.55 -10.15
CA GLU A 43 -19.14 -18.93 -10.14
C GLU A 43 -18.22 -19.81 -10.98
N LEU A 44 -17.55 -20.76 -10.31
CA LEU A 44 -16.63 -21.70 -10.95
C LEU A 44 -17.25 -23.09 -11.03
N THR A 45 -16.93 -23.79 -12.11
CA THR A 45 -17.32 -25.19 -12.32
C THR A 45 -16.12 -26.01 -12.78
N ALA A 46 -16.16 -27.31 -12.55
CA ALA A 46 -15.16 -28.23 -13.08
C ALA A 46 -15.64 -28.86 -14.40
N ALA A 47 -14.76 -28.94 -15.39
CA ALA A 47 -15.07 -29.65 -16.63
C ALA A 47 -15.29 -31.15 -16.36
N PRO A 48 -16.14 -31.83 -17.16
CA PRO A 48 -16.31 -33.28 -17.06
C PRO A 48 -15.02 -34.02 -17.42
N ALA A 49 -14.79 -35.17 -16.78
CA ALA A 49 -13.67 -36.04 -17.14
C ALA A 49 -13.72 -36.42 -18.64
N ALA A 50 -12.61 -36.20 -19.34
CA ALA A 50 -12.45 -36.53 -20.75
C ALA A 50 -11.16 -37.34 -20.95
N SER A 51 -11.21 -38.31 -21.86
CA SER A 51 -10.02 -39.09 -22.22
C SER A 51 -9.15 -38.31 -23.19
N ALA A 52 -7.83 -38.32 -22.95
CA ALA A 52 -6.84 -37.76 -23.85
C ALA A 52 -6.96 -38.36 -25.27
N VAL A 53 -6.91 -37.49 -26.27
CA VAL A 53 -6.89 -37.85 -27.68
C VAL A 53 -5.44 -37.82 -28.16
N LEU A 54 -4.91 -39.00 -28.52
CA LEU A 54 -3.55 -39.10 -29.03
C LEU A 54 -3.41 -38.37 -30.40
N PRO A 55 -2.34 -37.59 -30.60
CA PRO A 55 -2.05 -36.97 -31.89
C PRO A 55 -1.69 -38.03 -32.95
N PRO A 56 -1.80 -37.73 -34.26
CA PRO A 56 -1.18 -38.55 -35.29
C PRO A 56 0.35 -38.41 -35.25
N ASP A 57 1.04 -39.39 -35.81
CA ASP A 57 2.45 -39.24 -36.16
C ASP A 57 2.57 -38.36 -37.42
N PHE A 58 3.27 -37.24 -37.31
CA PHE A 58 3.44 -36.28 -38.41
C PHE A 58 4.56 -36.77 -39.34
N THR A 59 4.20 -37.51 -40.39
CA THR A 59 5.18 -38.22 -41.24
C THR A 59 5.86 -37.32 -42.27
N ASP A 60 5.25 -36.19 -42.63
CA ASP A 60 5.82 -35.18 -43.53
C ASP A 60 5.23 -33.80 -43.22
N ILE A 61 6.03 -32.74 -43.30
CA ILE A 61 5.62 -31.36 -43.02
C ILE A 61 6.07 -30.44 -44.15
N ASP A 62 5.12 -29.90 -44.91
CA ASP A 62 5.33 -28.89 -45.95
C ASP A 62 4.94 -27.51 -45.42
N ALA A 63 5.93 -26.75 -44.98
CA ALA A 63 5.75 -25.43 -44.39
C ALA A 63 6.88 -24.48 -44.82
N PRO A 64 6.67 -23.16 -44.77
CA PRO A 64 7.71 -22.16 -44.97
C PRO A 64 8.93 -22.38 -44.06
N ASP A 65 10.12 -22.20 -44.62
CA ASP A 65 11.41 -22.36 -43.94
C ASP A 65 11.89 -20.99 -43.41
N ASP A 66 11.28 -20.55 -42.32
CA ASP A 66 11.62 -19.33 -41.59
C ASP A 66 11.56 -19.57 -40.08
N LEU A 67 12.29 -18.78 -39.29
CA LEU A 67 12.47 -18.99 -37.85
C LEU A 67 11.13 -19.04 -37.09
N ARG A 68 10.17 -18.21 -37.49
CA ARG A 68 8.87 -18.12 -36.83
C ARG A 68 8.03 -19.37 -37.07
N THR A 69 7.93 -19.80 -38.33
CA THR A 69 7.22 -21.03 -38.69
C THR A 69 7.91 -22.27 -38.09
N SER A 70 9.25 -22.34 -38.14
CA SER A 70 10.00 -23.48 -37.58
C SER A 70 9.84 -23.59 -36.07
N THR A 71 9.82 -22.46 -35.35
CA THR A 71 9.63 -22.43 -33.90
C THR A 71 8.25 -22.95 -33.49
N ALA A 72 7.19 -22.58 -34.22
CA ALA A 72 5.85 -23.14 -33.97
C ALA A 72 5.78 -24.64 -34.26
N LEU A 73 6.46 -25.10 -35.32
CA LEU A 73 6.55 -26.54 -35.63
C LEU A 73 7.34 -27.31 -34.57
N ASP A 74 8.37 -26.72 -33.99
CA ASP A 74 9.10 -27.33 -32.87
C ASP A 74 8.18 -27.51 -31.66
N ALA A 75 7.38 -26.49 -31.31
CA ALA A 75 6.39 -26.61 -30.24
C ALA A 75 5.36 -27.73 -30.51
N LEU A 76 4.93 -27.92 -31.76
CA LEU A 76 4.04 -29.02 -32.14
C LEU A 76 4.73 -30.39 -32.02
N ARG A 77 6.00 -30.50 -32.45
CA ARG A 77 6.78 -31.74 -32.33
C ARG A 77 7.03 -32.10 -30.87
N GLU A 78 7.37 -31.12 -30.04
CA GLU A 78 7.56 -31.27 -28.60
C GLU A 78 6.26 -31.74 -27.93
N ALA A 79 5.13 -31.12 -28.26
CA ALA A 79 3.81 -31.54 -27.78
C ALA A 79 3.48 -32.98 -28.19
N ALA A 80 3.70 -33.34 -29.47
CA ALA A 80 3.45 -34.69 -29.97
C ALA A 80 4.36 -35.74 -29.31
N ALA A 81 5.63 -35.41 -29.05
CA ALA A 81 6.55 -36.27 -28.32
C ALA A 81 6.13 -36.44 -26.85
N GLY A 82 5.54 -35.41 -26.24
CA GLY A 82 5.04 -35.42 -24.87
C GLY A 82 3.72 -36.18 -24.66
N ALA A 83 2.95 -36.45 -25.72
CA ALA A 83 1.59 -37.01 -25.63
C ALA A 83 1.50 -38.51 -25.24
N GLY A 84 2.61 -39.15 -24.86
CA GLY A 84 2.65 -40.56 -24.42
C GLY A 84 2.40 -41.61 -25.52
N GLY A 85 2.04 -41.19 -26.74
CA GLY A 85 1.88 -42.04 -27.91
C GLY A 85 1.21 -41.33 -29.09
N THR A 86 1.08 -42.02 -30.21
CA THR A 86 0.40 -41.51 -31.40
C THR A 86 -0.71 -42.45 -31.87
N ARG A 87 -1.69 -41.93 -32.61
CA ARG A 87 -2.76 -42.71 -33.25
C ARG A 87 -2.91 -42.30 -34.71
N GLY A 88 -2.46 -43.18 -35.60
CA GLY A 88 -2.47 -42.95 -37.05
C GLY A 88 -1.31 -42.07 -37.51
N THR A 89 -1.32 -41.70 -38.79
CA THR A 89 -0.30 -40.85 -39.41
C THR A 89 -0.96 -39.71 -40.17
N ALA A 90 -0.32 -38.55 -40.19
CA ALA A 90 -0.79 -37.40 -40.95
C ALA A 90 0.40 -36.65 -41.57
N THR A 91 0.18 -36.05 -42.74
CA THR A 91 1.04 -35.00 -43.28
C THR A 91 0.49 -33.64 -42.84
N LEU A 92 1.36 -32.66 -42.59
CA LEU A 92 0.97 -31.28 -42.27
C LEU A 92 1.39 -30.34 -43.38
N SER A 93 0.48 -29.49 -43.85
CA SER A 93 0.81 -28.39 -44.76
C SER A 93 0.42 -27.06 -44.15
N VAL A 94 1.30 -26.06 -44.23
CA VAL A 94 1.07 -24.71 -43.70
C VAL A 94 1.13 -23.71 -44.84
N ARG A 95 0.03 -22.98 -45.09
CA ARG A 95 -0.13 -22.07 -46.23
C ARG A 95 -0.69 -20.73 -45.78
N TYR A 96 -0.22 -19.66 -46.41
CA TYR A 96 -0.79 -18.33 -46.25
C TYR A 96 -0.70 -17.49 -47.53
N ASP A 97 -1.60 -16.51 -47.65
CA ASP A 97 -1.73 -15.67 -48.84
C ASP A 97 -0.77 -14.46 -48.85
N ALA A 98 -0.54 -13.85 -47.68
CA ALA A 98 0.29 -12.66 -47.54
C ALA A 98 1.15 -12.67 -46.27
N LEU A 99 2.19 -11.81 -46.26
CA LEU A 99 3.06 -11.60 -45.09
C LEU A 99 2.49 -10.59 -44.08
N ASP A 100 1.49 -9.78 -44.47
CA ASP A 100 0.89 -8.71 -43.66
C ASP A 100 -0.66 -8.78 -43.67
N PRO A 101 -1.38 -8.30 -42.64
CA PRO A 101 -0.89 -7.67 -41.40
C PRO A 101 -0.78 -8.65 -40.20
N GLU A 102 0.13 -8.36 -39.26
CA GLU A 102 0.33 -9.15 -38.03
C GLU A 102 -0.90 -9.22 -37.10
N SER A 103 -1.83 -8.26 -37.22
CA SER A 103 -3.11 -8.26 -36.50
C SER A 103 -4.13 -9.25 -37.07
N GLU A 104 -3.96 -9.69 -38.32
CA GLU A 104 -4.84 -10.65 -38.97
C GLU A 104 -4.37 -12.06 -38.59
N GLN A 105 -4.92 -12.62 -37.52
CA GLN A 105 -4.50 -13.93 -37.00
C GLN A 105 -5.54 -15.03 -37.24
N SER A 106 -6.39 -14.87 -38.26
CA SER A 106 -7.37 -15.89 -38.63
C SER A 106 -6.73 -17.07 -39.36
N TYR A 107 -7.28 -18.27 -39.17
CA TYR A 107 -6.90 -19.45 -39.94
C TYR A 107 -8.05 -20.45 -40.08
N THR A 108 -7.88 -21.39 -41.00
CA THR A 108 -8.80 -22.51 -41.23
C THR A 108 -8.03 -23.82 -41.24
N LEU A 109 -8.66 -24.87 -40.72
CA LEU A 109 -8.18 -26.24 -40.82
C LEU A 109 -8.98 -27.00 -41.86
N SER A 110 -8.29 -27.66 -42.78
CA SER A 110 -8.86 -28.66 -43.67
C SER A 110 -8.16 -29.99 -43.47
N VAL A 111 -8.94 -31.08 -43.47
CA VAL A 111 -8.44 -32.43 -43.19
C VAL A 111 -8.95 -33.37 -44.27
N THR A 112 -8.04 -34.18 -44.82
CA THR A 112 -8.34 -35.38 -45.61
C THR A 112 -7.92 -36.62 -44.84
N GLU A 113 -8.13 -37.85 -45.35
CA GLU A 113 -7.84 -39.09 -44.60
C GLU A 113 -6.40 -39.17 -44.04
N GLN A 114 -5.42 -38.48 -44.64
CA GLN A 114 -4.00 -38.53 -44.23
C GLN A 114 -3.27 -37.18 -44.28
N ALA A 115 -3.99 -36.05 -44.45
CA ALA A 115 -3.36 -34.73 -44.56
C ALA A 115 -4.16 -33.66 -43.81
N ILE A 116 -3.46 -32.86 -43.03
CA ILE A 116 -3.94 -31.69 -42.31
C ILE A 116 -3.35 -30.46 -42.99
N THR A 117 -4.17 -29.48 -43.33
CA THR A 117 -3.70 -28.23 -43.92
C THR A 117 -4.21 -27.04 -43.11
N VAL A 118 -3.28 -26.24 -42.60
CA VAL A 118 -3.51 -24.92 -42.02
C VAL A 118 -3.45 -23.91 -43.15
N THR A 119 -4.54 -23.17 -43.39
CA THR A 119 -4.59 -22.08 -44.38
C THR A 119 -5.02 -20.80 -43.70
N ALA A 120 -4.29 -19.71 -43.93
CA ALA A 120 -4.58 -18.41 -43.33
C ALA A 120 -4.42 -17.26 -44.35
N PRO A 121 -5.10 -16.12 -44.16
CA PRO A 121 -4.84 -14.92 -44.97
C PRO A 121 -3.43 -14.37 -44.76
N SER A 122 -2.87 -14.53 -43.55
CA SER A 122 -1.55 -14.01 -43.17
C SER A 122 -0.62 -15.10 -42.63
N ARG A 123 0.69 -14.82 -42.63
CA ARG A 123 1.69 -15.64 -41.92
C ARG A 123 1.37 -15.77 -40.43
N ALA A 124 0.96 -14.69 -39.78
CA ALA A 124 0.67 -14.69 -38.35
C ALA A 124 -0.47 -15.66 -37.99
N GLY A 125 -1.54 -15.68 -38.80
CA GLY A 125 -2.64 -16.64 -38.65
C GLY A 125 -2.21 -18.08 -38.91
N ALA A 126 -1.38 -18.34 -39.93
CA ALA A 126 -0.89 -19.68 -40.22
C ALA A 126 0.00 -20.24 -39.09
N VAL A 127 0.90 -19.41 -38.56
CA VAL A 127 1.76 -19.75 -37.43
C VAL A 127 0.93 -19.99 -36.16
N LEU A 128 -0.05 -19.11 -35.88
CA LEU A 128 -0.97 -19.31 -34.76
C LEU A 128 -1.73 -20.64 -34.88
N GLY A 129 -2.18 -21.00 -36.09
CA GLY A 129 -2.82 -22.28 -36.33
C GLY A 129 -1.93 -23.47 -35.97
N VAL A 130 -0.62 -23.39 -36.18
CA VAL A 130 0.33 -24.44 -35.74
C VAL A 130 0.47 -24.47 -34.22
N TYR A 131 0.57 -23.31 -33.56
CA TYR A 131 0.58 -23.24 -32.10
C TYR A 131 -0.71 -23.79 -31.48
N ASP A 132 -1.87 -23.54 -32.08
CA ASP A 132 -3.16 -24.09 -31.62
C ASP A 132 -3.23 -25.61 -31.79
N LEU A 133 -2.64 -26.17 -32.85
CA LEU A 133 -2.47 -27.62 -32.95
C LEU A 133 -1.60 -28.15 -31.82
N ALA A 134 -0.48 -27.48 -31.51
CA ALA A 134 0.42 -27.86 -30.41
C ALA A 134 -0.29 -27.80 -29.05
N ALA A 135 -1.03 -26.72 -28.78
CA ALA A 135 -1.81 -26.53 -27.56
C ALA A 135 -2.92 -27.59 -27.43
N ALA A 136 -3.62 -27.92 -28.52
CA ALA A 136 -4.60 -29.02 -28.51
C ALA A 136 -3.95 -30.35 -28.14
N VAL A 137 -2.73 -30.64 -28.63
CA VAL A 137 -2.00 -31.86 -28.26
C VAL A 137 -1.60 -31.86 -26.78
N ARG A 138 -1.04 -30.76 -26.24
CA ARG A 138 -0.66 -30.66 -24.83
C ARG A 138 -1.85 -30.82 -23.88
N ALA A 139 -3.01 -30.29 -24.29
CA ALA A 139 -4.28 -30.42 -23.60
C ALA A 139 -4.97 -31.78 -23.79
N GLY A 140 -4.40 -32.71 -24.57
CA GLY A 140 -5.02 -34.00 -24.86
C GLY A 140 -6.31 -33.89 -25.67
N ARG A 141 -6.50 -32.81 -26.42
CA ARG A 141 -7.67 -32.55 -27.28
C ARG A 141 -7.43 -32.99 -28.72
N SER A 142 -8.52 -33.13 -29.47
CA SER A 142 -8.44 -33.49 -30.88
C SER A 142 -7.92 -32.31 -31.70
N ILE A 143 -6.82 -32.51 -32.44
CA ILE A 143 -6.29 -31.51 -33.38
C ILE A 143 -7.22 -31.20 -34.56
N THR A 144 -8.35 -31.91 -34.69
CA THR A 144 -9.38 -31.70 -35.71
C THR A 144 -10.64 -31.04 -35.18
N GLU A 145 -10.67 -30.59 -33.91
CA GLU A 145 -11.85 -29.98 -33.27
C GLU A 145 -12.38 -28.73 -34.00
N ASN A 146 -11.49 -27.98 -34.66
CA ASN A 146 -11.80 -26.77 -35.41
C ASN A 146 -11.98 -27.03 -36.92
N LEU A 147 -12.10 -28.29 -37.34
CA LEU A 147 -12.30 -28.65 -38.75
C LEU A 147 -13.56 -27.98 -39.34
N GLY A 148 -13.40 -27.32 -40.47
CA GLY A 148 -14.49 -26.65 -41.17
C GLY A 148 -14.94 -25.34 -40.53
N ARG A 149 -14.19 -24.83 -39.55
CA ARG A 149 -14.39 -23.51 -38.93
C ARG A 149 -13.22 -22.59 -39.26
N THR A 150 -13.52 -21.29 -39.34
CA THR A 150 -12.51 -20.23 -39.27
C THR A 150 -12.30 -19.92 -37.80
N VAL A 151 -11.05 -19.94 -37.36
CA VAL A 151 -10.66 -19.55 -36.02
C VAL A 151 -10.15 -18.12 -36.11
N ASP A 152 -10.77 -17.22 -35.34
CA ASP A 152 -10.44 -15.81 -35.26
C ASP A 152 -10.02 -15.47 -33.81
N SER A 153 -9.25 -14.41 -33.62
CA SER A 153 -8.92 -13.88 -32.30
C SER A 153 -9.69 -12.58 -32.06
N ALA A 154 -10.56 -12.54 -31.04
CA ALA A 154 -11.38 -11.38 -30.71
C ALA A 154 -10.54 -10.15 -30.37
N LEU A 155 -9.48 -10.33 -29.57
CA LEU A 155 -8.52 -9.28 -29.23
C LEU A 155 -7.14 -9.58 -29.85
N PRO A 156 -6.70 -8.80 -30.86
CA PRO A 156 -5.45 -9.06 -31.57
C PRO A 156 -4.19 -8.67 -30.79
N PHE A 157 -4.26 -7.77 -29.80
CA PHE A 157 -3.11 -7.36 -28.99
C PHE A 157 -3.06 -8.11 -27.65
N ARG A 158 -2.02 -8.90 -27.40
CA ARG A 158 -1.91 -9.74 -26.20
C ARG A 158 -0.49 -9.69 -25.66
N MET A 159 -0.28 -8.86 -24.64
CA MET A 159 1.04 -8.58 -24.07
C MET A 159 1.29 -9.32 -22.76
N VAL A 160 2.53 -9.74 -22.53
CA VAL A 160 3.06 -10.16 -21.22
C VAL A 160 4.10 -9.18 -20.70
N ASP A 161 4.41 -9.23 -19.40
CA ASP A 161 5.66 -8.72 -18.84
C ASP A 161 6.85 -9.65 -19.17
N LEU A 162 8.00 -9.47 -18.51
CA LEU A 162 9.24 -10.20 -18.81
C LEU A 162 9.35 -11.56 -18.09
N GLY A 163 8.33 -11.99 -17.33
CA GLY A 163 8.44 -13.15 -16.45
C GLY A 163 9.64 -13.01 -15.50
N ALA A 164 10.35 -14.12 -15.24
CA ALA A 164 11.55 -14.15 -14.38
C ALA A 164 12.90 -14.13 -15.14
N VAL A 165 12.92 -13.66 -16.39
CA VAL A 165 14.15 -13.59 -17.22
C VAL A 165 15.18 -12.67 -16.57
N GLY A 166 16.45 -13.09 -16.57
CA GLY A 166 17.55 -12.30 -16.02
C GLY A 166 17.56 -12.19 -14.49
N VAL A 167 16.65 -12.87 -13.78
CA VAL A 167 16.59 -12.89 -12.32
C VAL A 167 17.23 -14.15 -11.76
N LYS A 168 18.19 -14.02 -10.86
CA LYS A 168 18.80 -15.18 -10.21
C LYS A 168 17.88 -15.74 -9.10
N ALA A 169 17.68 -17.06 -9.10
CA ALA A 169 17.02 -17.77 -8.00
C ALA A 169 17.96 -17.86 -6.78
N ASP A 170 18.09 -16.76 -6.04
CA ASP A 170 18.97 -16.65 -4.87
C ASP A 170 18.22 -16.91 -3.57
N ALA A 171 18.25 -18.15 -3.09
CA ALA A 171 17.61 -18.54 -1.83
C ALA A 171 17.99 -17.65 -0.63
N ALA A 172 19.21 -17.10 -0.57
CA ALA A 172 19.63 -16.24 0.53
C ALA A 172 18.90 -14.88 0.52
N ALA A 173 18.56 -14.37 -0.66
CA ALA A 173 17.82 -13.12 -0.81
C ALA A 173 16.36 -13.26 -0.32
N TYR A 174 15.76 -14.44 -0.45
CA TYR A 174 14.38 -14.73 0.00
C TYR A 174 14.31 -15.19 1.45
N ALA A 175 15.39 -15.76 2.01
CA ALA A 175 15.39 -16.36 3.34
C ALA A 175 14.99 -15.41 4.49
N THR A 176 15.13 -14.09 4.31
CA THR A 176 14.73 -13.12 5.34
C THR A 176 13.25 -12.75 5.28
N GLY A 177 12.58 -12.90 4.14
CA GLY A 177 11.16 -12.57 3.95
C GLY A 177 10.78 -11.12 4.28
N THR A 178 11.73 -10.17 4.23
CA THR A 178 11.50 -8.77 4.66
C THR A 178 11.82 -7.72 3.60
N ASP A 179 12.19 -8.17 2.40
CA ASP A 179 12.43 -7.29 1.27
C ASP A 179 11.12 -7.01 0.52
N TYR A 180 10.40 -5.99 0.99
CA TYR A 180 9.18 -5.46 0.39
C TYR A 180 9.45 -4.50 -0.79
N SER A 181 10.64 -4.52 -1.37
CA SER A 181 10.95 -3.75 -2.58
C SER A 181 10.19 -4.28 -3.79
N HIS A 182 9.73 -3.36 -4.64
CA HIS A 182 9.10 -3.66 -5.94
C HIS A 182 10.14 -3.87 -7.05
N ASN A 183 11.45 -3.82 -6.74
CA ASN A 183 12.49 -4.07 -7.74
C ASN A 183 12.63 -5.57 -8.03
N SER A 184 12.34 -5.97 -9.27
CA SER A 184 12.51 -7.35 -9.73
C SER A 184 13.98 -7.81 -9.69
N ASN A 185 14.95 -6.88 -9.75
CA ASN A 185 16.36 -7.12 -10.04
C ASN A 185 16.58 -7.90 -11.35
N ALA A 186 15.67 -7.77 -12.32
CA ALA A 186 15.89 -8.30 -13.66
C ALA A 186 17.19 -7.75 -14.25
N PHE A 187 18.03 -8.64 -14.77
CA PHE A 187 19.34 -8.35 -15.34
C PHE A 187 20.35 -7.69 -14.37
N LYS A 188 20.07 -7.62 -13.06
CA LYS A 188 20.99 -7.00 -12.09
C LYS A 188 22.41 -7.58 -12.17
N ASP A 189 22.52 -8.90 -12.34
CA ASP A 189 23.81 -9.59 -12.42
C ASP A 189 24.49 -9.41 -13.79
N VAL A 190 23.74 -9.03 -14.83
CA VAL A 190 24.28 -8.68 -16.15
C VAL A 190 24.96 -7.32 -16.12
N MET A 191 24.46 -6.39 -15.31
CA MET A 191 24.88 -4.99 -15.32
C MET A 191 26.06 -4.76 -14.37
N LEU A 192 27.15 -4.25 -14.91
CA LEU A 192 28.36 -3.90 -14.16
C LEU A 192 28.42 -2.38 -13.94
N ALA A 193 28.86 -1.97 -12.74
CA ALA A 193 29.03 -0.55 -12.42
C ALA A 193 30.07 0.14 -13.32
N GLU A 194 31.13 -0.59 -13.71
CA GLU A 194 32.28 -0.12 -14.48
C GLU A 194 32.40 -0.86 -15.81
N ALA A 195 33.19 -0.32 -16.75
CA ALA A 195 33.50 -0.97 -18.02
C ALA A 195 33.98 -2.44 -17.82
N PRO A 196 33.49 -3.41 -18.60
CA PRO A 196 32.75 -3.28 -19.86
C PRO A 196 31.23 -3.04 -19.72
N TYR A 197 30.72 -2.74 -18.52
CA TYR A 197 29.31 -2.47 -18.18
C TYR A 197 28.34 -3.65 -18.35
N ILE A 198 28.71 -4.67 -19.12
CA ILE A 198 27.95 -5.91 -19.31
C ILE A 198 28.83 -7.09 -18.93
N ASP A 199 28.33 -7.94 -18.04
CA ASP A 199 28.90 -9.25 -17.77
C ASP A 199 28.49 -10.22 -18.88
N ALA A 200 29.46 -10.68 -19.67
CA ALA A 200 29.19 -11.51 -20.85
C ALA A 200 28.64 -12.91 -20.50
N GLU A 201 29.00 -13.47 -19.35
CA GLU A 201 28.54 -14.80 -18.92
C GLU A 201 27.09 -14.72 -18.46
N GLU A 202 26.78 -13.75 -17.60
CA GLU A 202 25.41 -13.52 -17.13
C GLU A 202 24.50 -13.07 -18.27
N MET A 203 25.00 -12.29 -19.23
CA MET A 203 24.26 -11.92 -20.45
C MET A 203 23.90 -13.15 -21.27
N ALA A 204 24.84 -14.07 -21.50
CA ALA A 204 24.57 -15.29 -22.27
C ALA A 204 23.51 -16.18 -21.59
N ARG A 205 23.55 -16.26 -20.26
CA ARG A 205 22.51 -16.95 -19.47
C ARG A 205 21.16 -16.28 -19.66
N ALA A 206 21.10 -14.96 -19.50
CA ALA A 206 19.87 -14.19 -19.64
C ALA A 206 19.30 -14.26 -21.07
N THR A 207 20.15 -14.34 -22.10
CA THR A 207 19.72 -14.58 -23.50
C THR A 207 19.01 -15.92 -23.66
N SER A 208 19.55 -17.00 -23.09
CA SER A 208 18.87 -18.31 -23.14
C SER A 208 17.51 -18.25 -22.45
N GLU A 209 17.46 -17.67 -21.25
CA GLU A 209 16.22 -17.52 -20.48
C GLU A 209 15.18 -16.68 -21.25
N PHE A 210 15.60 -15.61 -21.92
CA PHE A 210 14.70 -14.79 -22.75
C PHE A 210 14.17 -15.56 -23.96
N HIS A 211 15.01 -16.35 -24.63
CA HIS A 211 14.57 -17.16 -25.76
C HIS A 211 13.52 -18.18 -25.33
N ASP A 212 13.76 -18.87 -24.21
CA ASP A 212 12.82 -19.85 -23.65
C ASP A 212 11.50 -19.18 -23.27
N TYR A 213 11.55 -18.02 -22.62
CA TYR A 213 10.35 -17.26 -22.25
C TYR A 213 9.56 -16.77 -23.47
N VAL A 214 10.22 -16.20 -24.49
CA VAL A 214 9.53 -15.76 -25.72
C VAL A 214 8.86 -16.94 -26.43
N ARG A 215 9.54 -18.08 -26.56
CA ARG A 215 8.96 -19.30 -27.15
C ARG A 215 7.75 -19.78 -26.36
N HIS A 216 7.86 -19.78 -25.03
CA HIS A 216 6.79 -20.16 -24.12
C HIS A 216 5.56 -19.24 -24.25
N SER A 217 5.74 -17.92 -24.16
CA SER A 217 4.66 -16.94 -24.29
C SER A 217 3.97 -16.99 -25.66
N LEU A 218 4.71 -17.19 -26.75
CA LEU A 218 4.14 -17.38 -28.08
C LEU A 218 3.30 -18.67 -28.16
N ALA A 219 3.77 -19.75 -27.54
CA ALA A 219 3.04 -21.03 -27.50
C ALA A 219 1.74 -20.96 -26.69
N LEU A 220 1.65 -20.05 -25.70
CA LEU A 220 0.40 -19.72 -25.00
C LEU A 220 -0.54 -18.83 -25.84
N GLY A 221 0.01 -18.10 -26.83
CA GLY A 221 -0.74 -17.27 -27.76
C GLY A 221 -0.55 -15.76 -27.58
N TYR A 222 0.42 -15.33 -26.76
CA TYR A 222 0.81 -13.92 -26.66
C TYR A 222 1.62 -13.45 -27.88
N ASN A 223 1.63 -12.16 -28.14
CA ASN A 223 2.33 -11.56 -29.29
C ASN A 223 2.98 -10.20 -29.00
N ALA A 224 3.03 -9.79 -27.74
CA ALA A 224 3.79 -8.64 -27.29
C ALA A 224 4.44 -8.91 -25.91
N ILE A 225 5.55 -8.23 -25.64
CA ILE A 225 6.29 -8.31 -24.38
C ILE A 225 6.72 -6.91 -23.90
N ALA A 226 6.53 -6.64 -22.61
CA ALA A 226 7.01 -5.44 -21.94
C ALA A 226 8.34 -5.73 -21.22
N VAL A 227 9.41 -5.03 -21.61
CA VAL A 227 10.78 -5.20 -21.08
C VAL A 227 11.19 -3.94 -20.30
N PRO A 228 11.76 -4.02 -19.09
CA PRO A 228 12.20 -2.85 -18.34
C PRO A 228 13.30 -2.03 -19.05
N GLY A 229 13.18 -0.70 -18.99
CA GLY A 229 14.21 0.26 -19.38
C GLY A 229 13.73 1.33 -20.35
N PHE A 230 14.43 2.46 -20.37
CA PHE A 230 14.33 3.51 -21.39
C PHE A 230 15.63 4.32 -21.45
N ILE A 231 15.85 5.21 -20.47
CA ILE A 231 17.00 6.15 -20.47
C ILE A 231 18.35 5.45 -20.27
N GLU A 232 18.33 4.20 -19.81
CA GLU A 232 19.48 3.29 -19.70
C GLU A 232 20.07 2.95 -21.08
N TYR A 233 19.27 3.07 -22.15
CA TYR A 233 19.64 2.75 -23.53
C TYR A 233 19.90 4.01 -24.38
N VAL A 234 19.94 5.20 -23.78
CA VAL A 234 19.98 6.48 -24.51
C VAL A 234 21.19 7.31 -24.10
N THR A 235 21.85 7.94 -25.07
CA THR A 235 22.98 8.85 -24.84
C THR A 235 22.62 10.34 -24.88
N PHE A 236 21.39 10.67 -25.28
CA PHE A 236 20.88 12.02 -25.53
C PHE A 236 21.70 12.80 -26.57
N ASN A 237 22.18 12.12 -27.60
CA ASN A 237 23.03 12.72 -28.64
C ASN A 237 22.28 13.72 -29.55
N GLY A 238 20.95 13.70 -29.54
CA GLY A 238 20.10 14.67 -30.24
C GLY A 238 19.88 15.98 -29.47
N VAL A 239 20.40 16.11 -28.25
CA VAL A 239 20.18 17.27 -27.38
C VAL A 239 21.37 18.23 -27.45
N GLY A 240 21.13 19.49 -27.82
CA GLY A 240 22.15 20.53 -27.88
C GLY A 240 23.24 20.21 -28.92
N ASP A 241 24.49 20.10 -28.47
CA ASP A 241 25.65 19.71 -29.29
C ASP A 241 25.92 18.19 -29.28
N GLY A 242 25.00 17.41 -28.70
CA GLY A 242 25.10 15.97 -28.51
C GLY A 242 25.90 15.53 -27.28
N MET A 243 26.38 16.49 -26.48
CA MET A 243 27.08 16.25 -25.21
C MET A 243 26.50 17.11 -24.07
N ALA A 244 25.32 17.70 -24.28
CA ALA A 244 24.69 18.62 -23.34
C ALA A 244 24.13 17.95 -22.07
N VAL A 245 23.76 16.67 -22.19
CA VAL A 245 23.27 15.84 -21.06
C VAL A 245 24.41 15.01 -20.49
N TYR A 246 25.01 14.14 -21.32
CA TYR A 246 26.19 13.33 -20.98
C TYR A 246 27.44 13.89 -21.66
N PRO A 247 28.36 14.53 -20.92
CA PRO A 247 29.61 15.04 -21.48
C PRO A 247 30.51 13.95 -22.07
N ALA A 248 31.53 14.37 -22.83
CA ALA A 248 32.55 13.45 -23.33
C ALA A 248 33.28 12.74 -22.17
N GLY A 249 33.35 11.40 -22.24
CA GLY A 249 33.94 10.56 -21.19
C GLY A 249 33.01 10.26 -20.01
N ASP A 250 31.73 10.65 -20.09
CA ASP A 250 30.73 10.27 -19.10
C ASP A 250 30.40 8.76 -19.22
N PRO A 251 30.49 7.98 -18.13
CA PRO A 251 30.22 6.54 -18.15
C PRO A 251 28.79 6.18 -18.59
N HIS A 252 27.81 7.07 -18.41
CA HIS A 252 26.42 6.84 -18.87
C HIS A 252 26.35 6.62 -20.37
N ARG A 253 27.17 7.36 -21.14
CA ARG A 253 27.21 7.25 -22.59
C ARG A 253 27.76 5.89 -23.02
N GLU A 254 28.89 5.48 -22.46
CA GLU A 254 29.51 4.19 -22.79
C GLU A 254 28.65 3.01 -22.34
N ARG A 255 28.00 3.13 -21.18
CA ARG A 255 27.05 2.15 -20.66
C ARG A 255 25.84 2.00 -21.57
N ALA A 256 25.22 3.10 -22.00
CA ALA A 256 24.07 3.04 -22.91
C ALA A 256 24.41 2.34 -24.24
N LEU A 257 25.60 2.60 -24.81
CA LEU A 257 26.06 1.90 -26.00
C LEU A 257 26.30 0.41 -25.75
N ALA A 258 26.85 0.04 -24.59
CA ALA A 258 27.03 -1.37 -24.21
C ALA A 258 25.67 -2.08 -24.02
N MET A 259 24.69 -1.42 -23.40
CA MET A 259 23.33 -1.91 -23.24
C MET A 259 22.65 -2.12 -24.60
N GLN A 260 22.75 -1.15 -25.52
CA GLN A 260 22.23 -1.29 -26.89
C GLN A 260 22.82 -2.52 -27.60
N GLN A 261 24.14 -2.69 -27.53
CA GLN A 261 24.84 -3.80 -28.17
C GLN A 261 24.46 -5.17 -27.57
N ALA A 262 24.31 -5.24 -26.25
CA ALA A 262 24.02 -6.49 -25.55
C ALA A 262 22.55 -6.92 -25.68
N PHE A 263 21.61 -5.97 -25.61
CA PHE A 263 20.18 -6.26 -25.60
C PHE A 263 19.51 -6.24 -26.98
N GLY A 264 20.04 -5.48 -27.94
CA GLY A 264 19.51 -5.42 -29.30
C GLY A 264 19.21 -6.78 -29.93
N PRO A 265 20.13 -7.76 -29.86
CA PRO A 265 19.90 -9.10 -30.41
C PRO A 265 18.71 -9.86 -29.79
N LEU A 266 18.37 -9.61 -28.51
CA LEU A 266 17.18 -10.22 -27.91
C LEU A 266 15.90 -9.65 -28.51
N PHE A 267 15.86 -8.34 -28.71
CA PHE A 267 14.70 -7.67 -29.28
C PHE A 267 14.51 -8.06 -30.75
N GLU A 268 15.61 -8.20 -31.50
CA GLU A 268 15.58 -8.74 -32.86
C GLU A 268 15.02 -10.18 -32.91
N TYR A 269 15.45 -11.04 -31.97
CA TYR A 269 14.92 -12.41 -31.87
C TYR A 269 13.41 -12.44 -31.60
N ALA A 270 12.94 -11.62 -30.64
CA ALA A 270 11.51 -11.49 -30.35
C ALA A 270 10.73 -11.02 -31.59
N GLN A 271 11.22 -9.99 -32.27
CA GLN A 271 10.57 -9.44 -33.47
C GLN A 271 10.56 -10.45 -34.63
N GLU A 272 11.63 -11.21 -34.84
CA GLU A 272 11.69 -12.25 -35.89
C GLU A 272 10.62 -13.33 -35.69
N LEU A 273 10.31 -13.67 -34.43
CA LEU A 273 9.23 -14.58 -34.06
C LEU A 273 7.83 -13.93 -34.07
N GLY A 274 7.73 -12.63 -34.32
CA GLY A 274 6.48 -11.88 -34.33
C GLY A 274 5.98 -11.48 -32.93
N MET A 275 6.87 -11.43 -31.94
CA MET A 275 6.62 -10.85 -30.62
C MET A 275 7.01 -9.37 -30.62
N LYS A 276 6.05 -8.48 -30.44
CA LYS A 276 6.31 -7.03 -30.33
C LYS A 276 7.03 -6.68 -29.04
N VAL A 277 7.95 -5.72 -29.06
CA VAL A 277 8.77 -5.34 -27.89
C VAL A 277 8.45 -3.92 -27.44
N TYR A 278 8.00 -3.76 -26.20
CA TYR A 278 7.72 -2.46 -25.57
C TYR A 278 8.64 -2.20 -24.38
N MET A 279 9.32 -1.06 -24.39
CA MET A 279 10.25 -0.66 -23.34
C MET A 279 9.48 0.02 -22.19
N ARG A 280 9.47 -0.58 -21.00
CA ARG A 280 8.72 -0.13 -19.83
C ARG A 280 9.55 0.79 -18.94
N THR A 281 9.00 1.96 -18.62
CA THR A 281 9.67 2.95 -17.76
C THR A 281 8.69 3.74 -16.89
N ASP A 282 9.21 4.24 -15.76
CA ASP A 282 8.49 5.13 -14.83
C ASP A 282 8.90 6.57 -15.08
N MET A 283 7.93 7.41 -15.42
CA MET A 283 8.14 8.84 -15.63
C MET A 283 7.82 9.61 -14.34
N LEU A 284 8.74 10.41 -13.81
CA LEU A 284 9.91 10.96 -14.50
C LEU A 284 11.20 10.16 -14.26
N ALA A 285 11.70 9.48 -15.29
CA ALA A 285 12.98 8.78 -15.26
C ALA A 285 14.15 9.76 -15.35
N LEU A 286 15.13 9.62 -14.47
CA LEU A 286 16.28 10.52 -14.32
C LEU A 286 17.59 9.75 -14.14
N SER A 287 18.67 10.40 -14.57
CA SER A 287 20.03 10.15 -14.11
C SER A 287 20.58 11.43 -13.48
N ASP A 288 21.62 11.36 -12.65
CA ASP A 288 22.20 12.56 -12.04
C ASP A 288 22.63 13.63 -13.07
N PRO A 289 23.30 13.29 -14.19
CA PRO A 289 23.63 14.27 -15.24
C PRO A 289 22.39 14.87 -15.92
N LEU A 290 21.33 14.06 -16.12
CA LEU A 290 20.07 14.51 -16.72
C LEU A 290 19.32 15.47 -15.78
N ALA A 291 19.23 15.15 -14.49
CA ALA A 291 18.65 16.04 -13.49
C ALA A 291 19.41 17.38 -13.41
N GLN A 292 20.74 17.35 -13.45
CA GLN A 292 21.56 18.57 -13.50
C GLN A 292 21.36 19.35 -14.82
N HIS A 293 21.14 18.67 -15.94
CA HIS A 293 20.80 19.32 -17.20
C HIS A 293 19.48 20.07 -17.07
N PHE A 294 18.45 19.46 -16.46
CA PHE A 294 17.17 20.12 -16.22
C PHE A 294 17.29 21.31 -15.26
N GLU A 295 18.04 21.16 -14.18
CA GLU A 295 18.31 22.27 -13.24
C GLU A 295 18.95 23.48 -13.96
N ARG A 296 19.93 23.25 -14.84
CA ARG A 296 20.63 24.32 -15.56
C ARG A 296 19.76 25.04 -16.60
N ASN A 297 18.89 24.31 -17.30
CA ASN A 297 18.17 24.84 -18.46
C ASN A 297 16.73 25.27 -18.14
N PHE A 298 16.11 24.67 -17.12
CA PHE A 298 14.71 24.92 -16.74
C PHE A 298 14.57 25.44 -15.30
N GLY A 299 15.64 25.42 -14.49
CA GLY A 299 15.57 25.79 -13.08
C GLY A 299 14.90 24.73 -12.20
N GLY A 300 14.82 23.49 -12.67
CA GLY A 300 14.24 22.34 -11.98
C GLY A 300 13.49 21.41 -12.93
N LEU A 301 12.64 20.54 -12.36
CA LEU A 301 11.79 19.61 -13.10
C LEU A 301 10.53 20.33 -13.59
N ALA A 302 10.64 21.02 -14.73
CA ALA A 302 9.55 21.79 -15.33
C ALA A 302 8.58 20.90 -16.15
N THR A 303 7.95 19.92 -15.50
CA THR A 303 7.13 18.88 -16.16
C THR A 303 5.88 19.41 -16.88
N GLU A 304 5.45 20.64 -16.59
CA GLU A 304 4.34 21.32 -17.31
C GLU A 304 4.79 22.05 -18.58
N ASP A 305 6.08 22.24 -18.80
CA ASP A 305 6.63 22.90 -19.99
C ASP A 305 6.81 21.88 -21.13
N PRO A 306 6.15 22.04 -22.29
CA PRO A 306 6.36 21.13 -23.42
C PRO A 306 7.83 21.06 -23.90
N THR A 307 8.60 22.14 -23.76
CA THR A 307 10.02 22.16 -24.18
C THR A 307 10.92 21.34 -23.27
N PHE A 308 10.48 21.04 -22.04
CA PHE A 308 11.14 20.06 -21.17
C PHE A 308 11.07 18.66 -21.77
N TRP A 309 9.91 18.28 -22.31
CA TRP A 309 9.67 16.96 -22.90
C TRP A 309 10.40 16.73 -24.23
N ASP A 310 10.85 17.80 -24.91
CA ASP A 310 11.67 17.69 -26.12
C ASP A 310 12.99 16.94 -25.88
N VAL A 311 13.52 16.94 -24.65
CA VAL A 311 14.72 16.16 -24.26
C VAL A 311 14.41 14.65 -24.32
N TYR A 312 13.26 14.24 -23.78
CA TYR A 312 12.82 12.85 -23.85
C TYR A 312 12.40 12.43 -25.26
N ARG A 313 11.80 13.34 -26.04
CA ARG A 313 11.53 13.13 -27.47
C ARG A 313 12.81 12.77 -28.23
N ALA A 314 13.88 13.54 -28.03
CA ALA A 314 15.18 13.25 -28.64
C ALA A 314 15.75 11.90 -28.17
N GLY A 315 15.50 11.53 -26.90
CA GLY A 315 15.86 10.22 -26.38
C GLY A 315 15.09 9.06 -27.03
N LEU A 316 13.78 9.22 -27.29
CA LEU A 316 12.98 8.24 -28.02
C LEU A 316 13.42 8.10 -29.48
N ASP A 317 13.71 9.22 -30.15
CA ASP A 317 14.27 9.20 -31.51
C ASP A 317 15.59 8.43 -31.57
N GLU A 318 16.46 8.62 -30.59
CA GLU A 318 17.70 7.88 -30.45
C GLU A 318 17.46 6.39 -30.17
N LEU A 319 16.56 6.07 -29.24
CA LEU A 319 16.21 4.70 -28.87
C LEU A 319 15.76 3.89 -30.10
N TYR A 320 14.79 4.41 -30.86
CA TYR A 320 14.26 3.70 -32.02
C TYR A 320 15.24 3.63 -33.19
N ALA A 321 16.15 4.60 -33.31
CA ALA A 321 17.23 4.53 -34.29
C ALA A 321 18.29 3.47 -33.92
N ALA A 322 18.61 3.33 -32.63
CA ALA A 322 19.60 2.37 -32.14
C ALA A 322 19.06 0.95 -32.02
N LEU A 323 17.77 0.80 -31.67
CA LEU A 323 17.09 -0.46 -31.42
C LEU A 323 15.82 -0.55 -32.29
N PRO A 324 15.93 -0.79 -33.60
CA PRO A 324 14.80 -0.75 -34.52
C PRO A 324 13.75 -1.83 -34.24
N ALA A 325 14.11 -2.89 -33.50
CA ALA A 325 13.21 -3.96 -33.08
C ALA A 325 12.25 -3.58 -31.94
N VAL A 326 12.44 -2.41 -31.31
CA VAL A 326 11.50 -1.88 -30.32
C VAL A 326 10.29 -1.26 -31.04
N ASP A 327 9.10 -1.70 -30.66
CA ASP A 327 7.81 -1.25 -31.22
C ASP A 327 7.21 -0.04 -30.48
N GLY A 328 7.64 0.21 -29.24
CA GLY A 328 7.11 1.33 -28.46
C GLY A 328 7.63 1.40 -27.03
N VAL A 329 6.97 2.22 -26.23
CA VAL A 329 7.23 2.36 -24.79
C VAL A 329 5.98 2.13 -23.96
N VAL A 330 6.12 1.53 -22.78
CA VAL A 330 5.10 1.52 -21.74
C VAL A 330 5.49 2.55 -20.68
N VAL A 331 4.68 3.58 -20.48
CA VAL A 331 4.95 4.64 -19.51
C VAL A 331 3.96 4.58 -18.36
N ARG A 332 4.47 4.64 -17.14
CA ARG A 332 3.69 4.85 -15.92
C ARG A 332 4.12 6.17 -15.27
N ILE A 333 3.21 6.79 -14.54
CA ILE A 333 3.51 7.91 -13.64
C ILE A 333 3.04 7.56 -12.23
N GLY A 334 3.45 8.34 -11.24
CA GLY A 334 2.87 8.22 -9.90
C GLY A 334 3.55 7.17 -9.00
N GLU A 335 4.38 6.28 -9.52
CA GLU A 335 5.32 5.48 -8.70
C GLU A 335 6.73 6.04 -8.85
N ALA A 336 7.44 6.20 -7.74
CA ALA A 336 8.76 6.81 -7.72
C ALA A 336 9.64 6.27 -6.59
N GLY A 337 10.93 6.53 -6.72
CA GLY A 337 11.87 6.47 -5.61
C GLY A 337 13.01 5.48 -5.80
N ARG A 338 13.91 5.50 -4.81
CA ARG A 338 15.12 4.68 -4.74
C ARG A 338 14.88 3.18 -4.59
N VAL A 339 13.61 2.78 -4.52
CA VAL A 339 13.19 1.37 -4.43
C VAL A 339 13.66 0.60 -5.67
N TYR A 340 13.87 1.30 -6.79
CA TYR A 340 14.43 0.76 -8.04
C TYR A 340 15.97 0.87 -8.16
N ASP A 341 16.67 1.49 -7.19
CA ASP A 341 18.12 1.69 -7.26
C ASP A 341 18.87 0.35 -7.25
N LEU A 342 19.82 0.20 -8.17
CA LEU A 342 20.89 -0.78 -8.02
C LEU A 342 22.15 -0.09 -7.47
N PRO A 343 22.90 -0.71 -6.54
CA PRO A 343 24.15 -0.14 -6.06
C PRO A 343 25.12 0.18 -7.20
N GLY A 344 25.60 1.43 -7.27
CA GLY A 344 26.48 1.89 -8.35
C GLY A 344 25.76 2.31 -9.63
N TRP A 345 24.44 2.35 -9.61
CA TRP A 345 23.59 2.79 -10.70
C TRP A 345 22.74 3.99 -10.24
N ASP A 346 22.94 5.16 -10.85
CA ASP A 346 22.31 6.43 -10.51
C ASP A 346 21.13 6.77 -11.44
N TYR A 347 20.43 5.74 -11.92
CA TYR A 347 19.16 5.88 -12.63
C TYR A 347 18.02 5.65 -11.64
N TYR A 348 17.07 6.57 -11.61
CA TYR A 348 15.95 6.55 -10.67
C TYR A 348 14.72 7.22 -11.27
N SER A 349 13.57 7.04 -10.63
CA SER A 349 12.34 7.76 -10.96
C SER A 349 11.97 8.74 -9.85
N ASP A 350 11.46 9.91 -10.24
CA ASP A 350 10.94 10.94 -9.32
C ASP A 350 9.44 11.16 -9.52
N LEU A 351 8.74 11.46 -8.41
CA LEU A 351 7.31 11.70 -8.36
C LEU A 351 6.98 13.14 -8.80
N ALA A 352 7.38 13.47 -10.02
CA ALA A 352 7.34 14.84 -10.55
C ALA A 352 6.18 15.11 -11.51
N VAL A 353 5.56 14.06 -12.07
CA VAL A 353 4.42 14.18 -12.99
C VAL A 353 3.12 14.01 -12.20
N THR A 354 2.67 15.10 -11.55
CA THR A 354 1.57 15.07 -10.57
C THR A 354 0.40 16.00 -10.90
N SER A 355 0.48 16.78 -11.99
CA SER A 355 -0.58 17.67 -12.46
C SER A 355 -1.14 17.22 -13.81
N VAL A 356 -2.38 17.59 -14.10
CA VAL A 356 -3.04 17.32 -15.40
C VAL A 356 -2.22 17.89 -16.55
N ASP A 357 -1.73 19.13 -16.42
CA ASP A 357 -0.93 19.79 -17.45
C ASP A 357 0.38 19.04 -17.72
N ALA A 358 1.05 18.54 -16.68
CA ALA A 358 2.27 17.76 -16.83
C ALA A 358 2.03 16.44 -17.59
N VAL A 359 0.97 15.69 -17.25
CA VAL A 359 0.62 14.45 -17.96
C VAL A 359 0.27 14.73 -19.41
N ARG A 360 -0.52 15.78 -19.67
CA ARG A 360 -0.90 16.16 -21.03
C ARG A 360 0.29 16.59 -21.87
N ALA A 361 1.23 17.35 -21.31
CA ALA A 361 2.47 17.75 -21.99
C ALA A 361 3.31 16.52 -22.36
N MET A 362 3.46 15.57 -21.43
CA MET A 362 4.14 14.28 -21.68
C MET A 362 3.46 13.49 -22.80
N LEU A 363 2.17 13.18 -22.64
CA LEU A 363 1.44 12.31 -23.57
C LEU A 363 1.34 12.93 -24.97
N THR A 364 1.14 14.24 -25.08
CA THR A 364 1.13 14.92 -26.38
C THR A 364 2.47 14.77 -27.09
N THR A 365 3.57 14.95 -26.35
CA THR A 365 4.93 14.85 -26.92
C THR A 365 5.26 13.42 -27.31
N PHE A 366 5.00 12.46 -26.43
CA PHE A 366 5.31 11.05 -26.63
C PHE A 366 4.48 10.47 -27.77
N SER A 367 3.17 10.76 -27.80
CA SER A 367 2.29 10.22 -28.84
C SER A 367 2.62 10.80 -30.22
N ALA A 368 2.91 12.10 -30.31
CA ALA A 368 3.31 12.72 -31.59
C ALA A 368 4.64 12.17 -32.11
N GLN A 369 5.60 11.90 -31.20
CA GLN A 369 6.87 11.28 -31.58
C GLN A 369 6.65 9.85 -32.06
N ALA A 370 5.87 9.06 -31.33
CA ALA A 370 5.56 7.68 -31.67
C ALA A 370 4.87 7.57 -33.04
N GLU A 371 3.90 8.46 -33.34
CA GLU A 371 3.30 8.56 -34.68
C GLU A 371 4.34 8.79 -35.78
N SER A 372 5.26 9.75 -35.54
CA SER A 372 6.29 10.10 -36.53
C SER A 372 7.28 8.97 -36.81
N ALA A 373 7.51 8.11 -35.80
CA ALA A 373 8.41 6.97 -35.88
C ALA A 373 7.71 5.67 -36.32
N GLY A 374 6.38 5.65 -36.44
CA GLY A 374 5.61 4.43 -36.64
C GLY A 374 5.76 3.46 -35.46
N ARG A 375 5.65 4.00 -34.24
CA ARG A 375 5.78 3.32 -32.94
C ARG A 375 4.56 3.64 -32.09
N GLU A 376 4.47 3.03 -30.92
CA GLU A 376 3.36 3.19 -29.99
C GLU A 376 3.80 3.63 -28.59
N VAL A 377 2.89 4.29 -27.88
CA VAL A 377 3.01 4.64 -26.46
C VAL A 377 1.85 4.00 -25.73
N ILE A 378 2.17 3.08 -24.82
CA ILE A 378 1.21 2.49 -23.91
C ILE A 378 1.28 3.28 -22.60
N PHE A 379 0.27 4.09 -22.32
CA PHE A 379 0.15 4.81 -21.06
C PHE A 379 -0.61 3.97 -20.04
N ARG A 380 0.05 3.60 -18.95
CA ARG A 380 -0.60 2.96 -17.81
C ARG A 380 -1.33 4.01 -17.00
N SER A 381 -2.65 3.86 -16.88
CA SER A 381 -3.48 4.78 -16.10
C SER A 381 -3.23 4.67 -14.59
N TRP A 382 -2.67 3.54 -14.12
CA TRP A 382 -2.35 3.30 -12.71
C TRP A 382 -1.43 4.37 -12.10
N SER A 383 -1.77 4.84 -10.90
CA SER A 383 -1.05 5.84 -10.11
C SER A 383 -1.28 5.56 -8.61
N VAL A 384 -0.31 5.88 -7.73
CA VAL A 384 -0.42 5.63 -6.27
C VAL A 384 -1.27 6.67 -5.51
N GLY A 385 -2.10 7.44 -6.21
CA GLY A 385 -3.01 8.39 -5.56
C GLY A 385 -2.41 9.76 -5.25
N VAL A 386 -1.22 10.10 -5.77
CA VAL A 386 -0.56 11.40 -5.49
C VAL A 386 -0.87 12.46 -6.56
N GLY A 387 -1.20 13.66 -6.10
CA GLY A 387 -1.42 14.83 -6.95
C GLY A 387 -2.80 14.85 -7.62
N ALA A 388 -3.01 15.81 -8.52
CA ALA A 388 -4.30 16.02 -9.19
C ALA A 388 -4.69 14.89 -10.16
N VAL A 389 -3.75 13.98 -10.45
CA VAL A 389 -3.93 12.81 -11.34
C VAL A 389 -3.90 11.49 -10.57
N GLY A 390 -3.84 11.54 -9.23
CA GLY A 390 -3.70 10.36 -8.39
C GLY A 390 -4.81 9.32 -8.56
N ASP A 391 -6.04 9.77 -8.74
CA ASP A 391 -7.25 8.94 -8.85
C ASP A 391 -7.68 8.68 -10.31
N MET A 392 -6.90 9.09 -11.32
CA MET A 392 -7.28 8.90 -12.74
C MET A 392 -7.50 7.43 -13.13
N HIS A 393 -6.91 6.50 -12.36
CA HIS A 393 -7.05 5.06 -12.57
C HIS A 393 -8.37 4.47 -12.05
N THR A 394 -9.12 5.20 -11.22
CA THR A 394 -10.42 4.76 -10.66
C THR A 394 -11.55 5.77 -10.88
N ASN A 395 -11.24 6.99 -11.31
CA ASN A 395 -12.21 8.08 -11.46
C ASN A 395 -12.36 8.50 -12.94
N PRO A 396 -13.52 8.23 -13.58
CA PRO A 396 -13.78 8.65 -14.96
C PRO A 396 -13.67 10.16 -15.22
N ASP A 397 -13.96 11.02 -14.22
CA ASP A 397 -13.85 12.47 -14.39
C ASP A 397 -12.39 12.93 -14.42
N SER A 398 -11.55 12.38 -13.53
CA SER A 398 -10.10 12.63 -13.54
C SER A 398 -9.45 12.05 -14.80
N TYR A 399 -9.89 10.86 -15.20
CA TYR A 399 -9.51 10.22 -16.46
C TYR A 399 -9.77 11.14 -17.66
N ALA A 400 -10.99 11.67 -17.78
CA ALA A 400 -11.38 12.59 -18.85
C ALA A 400 -10.53 13.87 -18.86
N GLN A 401 -10.26 14.46 -17.69
CA GLN A 401 -9.39 15.64 -17.60
C GLN A 401 -7.99 15.40 -18.18
N VAL A 402 -7.43 14.21 -17.93
CA VAL A 402 -6.10 13.83 -18.42
C VAL A 402 -6.11 13.53 -19.92
N LEU A 403 -7.09 12.79 -20.42
CA LEU A 403 -7.02 12.18 -21.77
C LEU A 403 -7.91 12.83 -22.83
N ASP A 404 -8.96 13.57 -22.47
CA ASP A 404 -9.84 14.17 -23.46
C ASP A 404 -9.09 15.15 -24.37
N GLY A 405 -9.34 15.04 -25.67
CA GLY A 405 -8.70 15.86 -26.70
C GLY A 405 -7.30 15.42 -27.11
N ILE A 406 -6.73 14.36 -26.51
CA ILE A 406 -5.55 13.68 -27.03
C ILE A 406 -6.03 12.61 -28.02
N ASP A 407 -5.94 12.93 -29.30
CA ASP A 407 -6.33 12.05 -30.41
C ASP A 407 -5.07 11.62 -31.17
N SER A 408 -4.60 10.40 -30.86
CA SER A 408 -3.42 9.82 -31.47
C SER A 408 -3.66 8.33 -31.73
N PRO A 409 -3.47 7.83 -32.96
CA PRO A 409 -3.53 6.40 -33.23
C PRO A 409 -2.36 5.64 -32.59
N ALA A 410 -1.29 6.32 -32.16
CA ALA A 410 -0.15 5.71 -31.49
C ALA A 410 -0.33 5.57 -29.97
N LEU A 411 -1.36 6.18 -29.38
CA LEU A 411 -1.62 6.13 -27.94
C LEU A 411 -2.58 4.99 -27.59
N VAL A 412 -2.10 4.07 -26.75
CA VAL A 412 -2.88 3.02 -26.12
C VAL A 412 -2.92 3.29 -24.62
N VAL A 413 -4.09 3.19 -23.99
CA VAL A 413 -4.21 3.32 -22.53
C VAL A 413 -4.42 1.93 -21.93
N SER A 414 -3.59 1.61 -20.95
CA SER A 414 -3.58 0.36 -20.22
C SER A 414 -4.17 0.57 -18.83
N THR A 415 -5.21 -0.21 -18.48
CA THR A 415 -5.93 -0.07 -17.21
C THR A 415 -6.28 -1.44 -16.63
N LYS A 416 -6.07 -1.60 -15.33
CA LYS A 416 -6.46 -2.80 -14.55
C LYS A 416 -7.95 -3.09 -14.70
N TYR A 417 -8.32 -4.36 -14.86
CA TYR A 417 -9.73 -4.76 -14.94
C TYR A 417 -10.54 -4.37 -13.69
N SER A 418 -9.89 -4.35 -12.53
CA SER A 418 -10.47 -3.99 -11.23
C SER A 418 -10.40 -2.49 -10.99
N LEU A 419 -11.41 -1.94 -10.30
CA LEU A 419 -11.43 -0.57 -9.82
C LEU A 419 -10.47 -0.40 -8.63
N GLY A 420 -9.17 -0.29 -8.92
CA GLY A 420 -8.10 -0.22 -7.94
C GLY A 420 -7.02 -1.26 -8.21
N ASP A 421 -6.49 -1.85 -7.15
CA ASP A 421 -5.28 -2.67 -7.21
C ASP A 421 -5.54 -4.18 -7.12
N PHE A 422 -6.25 -4.72 -8.11
CA PHE A 422 -6.46 -6.15 -8.29
C PHE A 422 -7.07 -6.94 -7.12
N TYR A 423 -7.37 -6.38 -5.95
CA TYR A 423 -8.06 -7.10 -4.88
C TYR A 423 -9.38 -7.71 -5.34
N SER A 424 -9.73 -8.86 -4.77
CA SER A 424 -11.10 -9.36 -4.85
C SER A 424 -12.04 -8.44 -4.08
N TYR A 425 -13.34 -8.54 -4.36
CA TYR A 425 -14.38 -7.61 -3.91
C TYR A 425 -14.26 -6.18 -4.46
N LEU A 426 -13.36 -5.92 -5.41
CA LEU A 426 -13.39 -4.69 -6.17
C LEU A 426 -14.36 -4.80 -7.36
N PRO A 427 -15.13 -3.74 -7.65
CA PRO A 427 -15.90 -3.65 -8.89
C PRO A 427 -15.00 -3.68 -10.14
N LEU A 428 -15.61 -3.91 -11.30
CA LEU A 428 -14.96 -3.65 -12.58
C LEU A 428 -14.61 -2.16 -12.74
N ASN A 429 -13.48 -1.87 -13.37
CA ASN A 429 -12.97 -0.51 -13.52
C ASN A 429 -13.77 0.29 -14.55
N THR A 430 -14.62 1.21 -14.07
CA THR A 430 -15.47 2.03 -14.93
C THR A 430 -14.71 2.96 -15.88
N THR A 431 -13.43 3.26 -15.64
CA THR A 431 -12.63 4.07 -16.58
C THR A 431 -12.41 3.37 -17.93
N LEU A 432 -12.40 2.03 -17.95
CA LEU A 432 -12.32 1.21 -19.17
C LEU A 432 -13.57 1.33 -20.06
N GLU A 433 -14.71 1.78 -19.52
CA GLU A 433 -15.95 1.97 -20.26
C GLU A 433 -16.00 3.30 -21.03
N THR A 434 -14.98 4.16 -20.86
CA THR A 434 -15.01 5.56 -21.31
C THR A 434 -13.79 5.97 -22.14
N GLY A 435 -13.91 7.14 -22.77
CA GLY A 435 -12.88 7.77 -23.60
C GLY A 435 -12.76 7.18 -25.02
N SER A 436 -11.98 7.85 -25.87
CA SER A 436 -11.87 7.56 -27.29
C SER A 436 -10.55 6.93 -27.73
N GLN A 437 -9.57 6.81 -26.83
CA GLN A 437 -8.25 6.26 -27.17
C GLN A 437 -8.32 4.72 -27.18
N ARG A 438 -7.35 4.08 -27.84
CA ARG A 438 -7.17 2.62 -27.85
C ARG A 438 -6.98 2.12 -26.42
N ARG A 439 -7.49 0.92 -26.12
CA ARG A 439 -7.52 0.35 -24.76
C ARG A 439 -6.97 -1.06 -24.71
N ILE A 440 -6.20 -1.32 -23.65
CA ILE A 440 -5.89 -2.69 -23.23
C ILE A 440 -6.25 -2.87 -21.76
N VAL A 441 -6.71 -4.08 -21.42
CA VAL A 441 -7.09 -4.46 -20.06
C VAL A 441 -5.91 -5.15 -19.37
N GLU A 442 -5.51 -4.68 -18.20
CA GLU A 442 -4.44 -5.33 -17.41
C GLU A 442 -5.02 -6.44 -16.52
N PHE A 443 -4.32 -7.57 -16.46
CA PHE A 443 -4.58 -8.73 -15.60
C PHE A 443 -3.34 -9.09 -14.79
N GLN A 444 -3.50 -9.74 -13.63
CA GLN A 444 -2.39 -10.19 -12.78
C GLN A 444 -2.53 -11.67 -12.45
N SER A 445 -1.64 -12.50 -13.02
CA SER A 445 -1.66 -13.95 -12.85
C SER A 445 -1.12 -14.37 -11.49
N ARG A 446 0.08 -13.86 -11.13
CA ARG A 446 0.66 -14.02 -9.80
C ARG A 446 0.04 -13.00 -8.85
N ARG A 447 -1.04 -13.42 -8.20
CA ARG A 447 -1.86 -12.56 -7.33
C ARG A 447 -1.09 -12.11 -6.10
N GLU A 448 -0.64 -10.85 -6.11
CA GLU A 448 0.29 -10.34 -5.09
C GLU A 448 -0.35 -10.32 -3.69
N PHE A 449 -1.60 -9.89 -3.60
CA PHE A 449 -2.35 -9.79 -2.35
C PHE A 449 -2.95 -11.13 -1.91
N GLU A 450 -3.04 -12.10 -2.81
CA GLU A 450 -3.59 -13.42 -2.51
C GLU A 450 -2.45 -14.42 -2.32
N ALA A 451 -1.63 -14.12 -1.30
CA ALA A 451 -0.45 -14.89 -0.90
C ALA A 451 0.56 -15.09 -2.04
N PHE A 452 0.82 -14.05 -2.84
CA PHE A 452 1.87 -14.05 -3.88
C PHE A 452 1.75 -15.17 -4.93
N GLY A 453 0.53 -15.66 -5.19
CA GLY A 453 0.28 -16.80 -6.08
C GLY A 453 0.67 -18.16 -5.49
N ALA A 454 0.91 -18.27 -4.18
CA ALA A 454 1.24 -19.52 -3.51
C ALA A 454 0.03 -20.45 -3.31
N LEU A 455 -1.19 -19.95 -3.50
CA LEU A 455 -2.43 -20.71 -3.25
C LEU A 455 -3.14 -21.00 -4.57
N PRO A 456 -3.84 -22.14 -4.69
CA PRO A 456 -4.77 -22.36 -5.78
C PRO A 456 -5.74 -21.18 -5.87
N ASN A 457 -5.87 -20.60 -7.07
CA ASN A 457 -6.61 -19.37 -7.27
C ASN A 457 -7.02 -19.21 -8.75
N ASP A 458 -8.07 -19.90 -9.15
CA ASP A 458 -8.60 -19.91 -10.52
C ASP A 458 -9.45 -18.65 -10.76
N LEU A 459 -8.98 -17.74 -11.62
CA LEU A 459 -9.67 -16.46 -11.91
C LEU A 459 -10.54 -16.52 -13.17
N GLY A 460 -10.80 -17.71 -13.72
CA GLY A 460 -11.37 -17.86 -15.05
C GLY A 460 -12.74 -17.20 -15.22
N SER A 461 -13.63 -17.41 -14.24
CA SER A 461 -14.97 -16.79 -14.22
C SER A 461 -14.88 -15.25 -14.15
N LEU A 462 -13.97 -14.73 -13.33
CA LEU A 462 -13.73 -13.29 -13.18
C LEU A 462 -13.18 -12.67 -14.46
N TYR A 463 -12.17 -13.30 -15.07
CA TYR A 463 -11.53 -12.81 -16.29
C TYR A 463 -12.49 -12.85 -17.47
N GLN A 464 -13.29 -13.90 -17.61
CA GLN A 464 -14.33 -13.99 -18.63
C GLN A 464 -15.37 -12.89 -18.48
N SER A 465 -15.86 -12.67 -17.25
CA SER A 465 -16.84 -11.63 -16.95
C SER A 465 -16.29 -10.24 -17.29
N ALA A 466 -15.06 -9.94 -16.86
CA ALA A 466 -14.39 -8.68 -17.16
C ALA A 466 -14.23 -8.45 -18.68
N LEU A 467 -13.68 -9.42 -19.41
CA LEU A 467 -13.47 -9.30 -20.86
C LEU A 467 -14.78 -9.14 -21.62
N THR A 468 -15.78 -9.97 -21.31
CA THR A 468 -17.10 -9.89 -21.95
C THR A 468 -17.75 -8.52 -21.72
N HIS A 469 -17.66 -8.01 -20.49
CA HIS A 469 -18.19 -6.69 -20.13
C HIS A 469 -17.48 -5.56 -20.89
N PHE A 470 -16.15 -5.49 -20.83
CA PHE A 470 -15.40 -4.38 -21.42
C PHE A 470 -15.43 -4.37 -22.95
N ILE A 471 -15.39 -5.53 -23.61
CA ILE A 471 -15.54 -5.63 -25.07
C ILE A 471 -16.93 -5.13 -25.50
N ALA A 472 -17.96 -5.44 -24.73
CA ALA A 472 -19.31 -4.95 -25.02
C ALA A 472 -19.48 -3.46 -24.73
N ALA A 473 -18.85 -2.95 -23.66
CA ALA A 473 -19.00 -1.57 -23.20
C ALA A 473 -18.17 -0.58 -24.03
N ASN A 474 -16.97 -0.97 -24.49
CA ASN A 474 -16.04 -0.09 -25.17
C ASN A 474 -15.42 -0.75 -26.43
N PRO A 475 -15.79 -0.30 -27.63
CA PRO A 475 -15.28 -0.88 -28.88
C PRO A 475 -13.79 -0.57 -29.14
N ASN A 476 -13.16 0.29 -28.34
CA ASN A 476 -11.72 0.60 -28.44
C ASN A 476 -10.85 -0.37 -27.64
N VAL A 477 -11.45 -1.32 -26.90
CA VAL A 477 -10.72 -2.43 -26.27
C VAL A 477 -10.20 -3.35 -27.36
N GLU A 478 -8.89 -3.36 -27.54
CA GLU A 478 -8.21 -4.09 -28.62
C GLU A 478 -7.26 -5.18 -28.09
N GLY A 479 -7.09 -5.27 -26.77
CA GLY A 479 -6.10 -6.17 -26.21
C GLY A 479 -6.05 -6.29 -24.70
N ILE A 480 -5.07 -7.06 -24.27
CA ILE A 480 -4.76 -7.29 -22.87
C ILE A 480 -3.27 -7.09 -22.60
N TRP A 481 -2.95 -6.82 -21.34
CA TRP A 481 -1.62 -7.03 -20.79
C TRP A 481 -1.71 -7.88 -19.53
N THR A 482 -1.12 -9.07 -19.57
CA THR A 482 -1.06 -9.99 -18.44
C THR A 482 0.27 -9.85 -17.71
N TRP A 483 0.20 -9.67 -16.39
CA TRP A 483 1.37 -9.73 -15.52
C TRP A 483 1.55 -11.18 -15.08
N THR A 484 2.50 -11.87 -15.69
CA THR A 484 2.78 -13.28 -15.45
C THR A 484 3.61 -13.47 -14.19
N GLN A 485 4.53 -12.53 -13.89
CA GLN A 485 5.42 -12.59 -12.74
C GLN A 485 5.44 -11.29 -11.91
N ASP A 486 5.37 -10.13 -12.56
CA ASP A 486 5.33 -8.82 -11.91
C ASP A 486 4.06 -8.63 -11.06
N GLY A 487 4.16 -7.75 -10.07
CA GLY A 487 3.13 -7.54 -9.06
C GLY A 487 3.70 -7.75 -7.65
N GLY A 488 3.63 -6.71 -6.84
CA GLY A 488 4.15 -6.70 -5.48
C GLY A 488 5.65 -7.02 -5.36
N PRO A 489 6.13 -7.22 -4.12
CA PRO A 489 7.51 -7.58 -3.85
C PRO A 489 7.77 -9.04 -4.18
N TRP A 490 8.93 -9.29 -4.78
CA TRP A 490 9.32 -10.65 -5.14
C TRP A 490 9.92 -11.38 -3.94
N ARG A 491 10.66 -10.69 -3.06
CA ARG A 491 11.52 -11.30 -2.02
C ARG A 491 10.95 -11.29 -0.60
N ALA A 492 9.80 -10.66 -0.38
CA ALA A 492 9.03 -10.80 0.86
C ALA A 492 8.12 -12.05 0.86
N GLY A 493 7.89 -12.64 -0.32
CA GLY A 493 7.04 -13.81 -0.51
C GLY A 493 7.80 -15.08 -0.89
N PRO A 494 7.08 -16.10 -1.39
CA PRO A 494 7.69 -17.34 -1.85
C PRO A 494 8.59 -17.10 -3.06
N MET A 495 9.72 -17.80 -3.12
CA MET A 495 10.61 -17.86 -4.27
C MET A 495 9.97 -18.69 -5.39
N THR A 496 9.01 -18.07 -6.05
CA THR A 496 8.29 -18.61 -7.22
C THR A 496 8.63 -17.74 -8.43
N LEU A 497 9.42 -18.31 -9.33
CA LEU A 497 9.95 -17.66 -10.52
C LEU A 497 9.53 -18.47 -11.74
N GLU A 498 8.70 -17.87 -12.59
CA GLU A 498 8.15 -18.46 -13.80
C GLU A 498 9.26 -19.08 -14.65
N LEU A 499 9.04 -20.31 -15.12
CA LEU A 499 10.00 -21.16 -15.85
C LEU A 499 11.32 -21.46 -15.13
N LYS A 500 11.46 -21.14 -13.83
CA LYS A 500 12.76 -21.19 -13.14
C LYS A 500 12.79 -21.89 -11.80
N ALA A 501 11.87 -21.55 -10.90
CA ALA A 501 11.90 -22.02 -9.51
C ALA A 501 10.53 -21.97 -8.84
N GLY A 502 10.34 -22.81 -7.83
CA GLY A 502 9.11 -22.91 -7.06
C GLY A 502 7.95 -23.47 -7.88
N PHE A 503 6.73 -23.33 -7.36
CA PHE A 503 5.52 -23.89 -7.96
C PHE A 503 4.80 -22.89 -8.89
N TRP A 504 5.52 -22.34 -9.86
CA TRP A 504 5.03 -21.26 -10.72
C TRP A 504 3.87 -21.69 -11.64
N GLN A 505 3.80 -22.98 -11.99
CA GLN A 505 2.71 -23.54 -12.81
C GLN A 505 1.33 -23.25 -12.19
N LEU A 506 1.26 -23.11 -10.86
CA LEU A 506 0.02 -22.85 -10.15
C LEU A 506 -0.65 -21.53 -10.57
N TYR A 507 0.12 -20.45 -10.68
CA TYR A 507 -0.41 -19.15 -11.11
C TYR A 507 -0.41 -18.98 -12.62
N GLU A 508 0.33 -19.81 -13.37
CA GLU A 508 0.29 -19.81 -14.83
C GLU A 508 -1.11 -20.12 -15.37
N LEU A 509 -1.92 -20.89 -14.64
CA LEU A 509 -3.35 -21.07 -14.97
C LEU A 509 -4.01 -19.73 -15.33
N ASN A 510 -3.74 -18.68 -14.56
CA ASN A 510 -4.32 -17.36 -14.79
C ASN A 510 -3.70 -16.66 -16.02
N THR A 511 -2.45 -16.97 -16.36
CA THR A 511 -1.80 -16.51 -17.60
C THR A 511 -2.44 -17.15 -18.82
N GLU A 512 -2.77 -18.44 -18.77
CA GLU A 512 -3.49 -19.15 -19.84
C GLU A 512 -4.94 -18.67 -19.97
N LEU A 513 -5.65 -18.53 -18.85
CA LEU A 513 -7.02 -18.03 -18.83
C LEU A 513 -7.12 -16.65 -19.49
N ALA A 514 -6.23 -15.72 -19.14
CA ALA A 514 -6.25 -14.36 -19.69
C ALA A 514 -6.13 -14.36 -21.23
N VAL A 515 -5.13 -15.05 -21.79
CA VAL A 515 -4.88 -15.03 -23.25
C VAL A 515 -5.92 -15.81 -24.03
N ARG A 516 -6.38 -16.96 -23.52
CA ARG A 516 -7.39 -17.78 -24.21
C ARG A 516 -8.75 -17.10 -24.21
N LEU A 517 -9.15 -16.48 -23.10
CA LEU A 517 -10.39 -15.69 -23.02
C LEU A 517 -10.30 -14.37 -23.81
N ALA A 518 -9.11 -13.77 -23.96
CA ALA A 518 -8.94 -12.61 -24.85
C ALA A 518 -9.10 -13.00 -26.33
N ARG A 519 -8.69 -14.21 -26.71
CA ARG A 519 -8.88 -14.75 -28.06
C ARG A 519 -10.33 -15.15 -28.32
N ASP A 520 -10.96 -15.83 -27.37
CA ASP A 520 -12.39 -16.17 -27.43
C ASP A 520 -13.04 -15.99 -26.04
N PRO A 521 -13.70 -14.83 -25.82
CA PRO A 521 -14.36 -14.53 -24.55
C PRO A 521 -15.51 -15.48 -24.20
N GLN A 522 -15.97 -16.31 -25.14
CA GLN A 522 -17.06 -17.27 -24.93
C GLN A 522 -16.57 -18.67 -24.55
N LEU A 523 -15.25 -18.91 -24.49
CA LEU A 523 -14.72 -20.18 -24.01
C LEU A 523 -15.14 -20.46 -22.57
N ASP A 524 -15.49 -21.71 -22.29
CA ASP A 524 -15.75 -22.15 -20.92
C ASP A 524 -14.43 -22.17 -20.12
N PRO A 525 -14.28 -21.34 -19.07
CA PRO A 525 -13.06 -21.32 -18.26
C PRO A 525 -12.73 -22.68 -17.64
N ALA A 526 -13.75 -23.49 -17.31
CA ALA A 526 -13.55 -24.82 -16.74
C ALA A 526 -12.78 -25.76 -17.69
N THR A 527 -12.97 -25.58 -19.00
CA THR A 527 -12.24 -26.33 -20.03
C THR A 527 -10.79 -25.89 -20.10
N ILE A 528 -10.51 -24.58 -19.94
CA ILE A 528 -9.13 -24.06 -19.89
C ILE A 528 -8.40 -24.61 -18.67
N THR A 529 -9.04 -24.62 -17.50
CA THR A 529 -8.47 -25.20 -16.28
C THR A 529 -8.16 -26.69 -16.46
N ALA A 530 -9.04 -27.46 -17.11
CA ALA A 530 -8.77 -28.87 -17.40
C ALA A 530 -7.62 -29.08 -18.40
N ASP A 531 -7.53 -28.24 -19.42
CA ASP A 531 -6.43 -28.26 -20.40
C ASP A 531 -5.08 -27.98 -19.72
N TRP A 532 -5.01 -26.96 -18.86
CA TRP A 532 -3.83 -26.64 -18.04
C TRP A 532 -3.44 -27.81 -17.13
N ILE A 533 -4.42 -28.47 -16.49
CA ILE A 533 -4.16 -29.64 -15.66
C ILE A 533 -3.57 -30.79 -16.50
N HIS A 534 -4.11 -30.99 -17.69
CA HIS A 534 -3.63 -32.00 -18.63
C HIS A 534 -2.19 -31.70 -19.08
N GLU A 535 -1.87 -30.43 -19.33
CA GLU A 535 -0.53 -30.00 -19.72
C GLU A 535 0.50 -30.28 -18.61
N TRP A 536 0.21 -29.89 -17.37
CA TRP A 536 1.20 -29.87 -16.30
C TRP A 536 1.19 -31.06 -15.35
N PHE A 537 0.03 -31.64 -15.03
CA PHE A 537 -0.08 -32.56 -13.88
C PHE A 537 -0.40 -33.99 -14.24
N SER A 538 -1.34 -34.26 -15.16
CA SER A 538 -1.80 -35.63 -15.39
C SER A 538 -2.58 -35.78 -16.70
N ASP A 539 -2.36 -36.89 -17.40
CA ASP A 539 -3.21 -37.30 -18.54
C ASP A 539 -4.37 -38.23 -18.10
N ASP A 540 -4.44 -38.59 -16.80
CA ASP A 540 -5.47 -39.47 -16.26
C ASP A 540 -6.80 -38.71 -16.06
N PRO A 541 -7.90 -39.12 -16.70
CA PRO A 541 -9.15 -38.36 -16.65
C PRO A 541 -9.72 -38.18 -15.23
N ALA A 542 -9.51 -39.15 -14.34
CA ALA A 542 -10.00 -39.06 -12.97
C ALA A 542 -9.16 -38.09 -12.13
N THR A 543 -7.84 -38.11 -12.30
CA THR A 543 -6.92 -37.16 -11.64
C THR A 543 -7.14 -35.74 -12.15
N VAL A 544 -7.30 -35.55 -13.46
CA VAL A 544 -7.64 -34.25 -14.08
C VAL A 544 -8.93 -33.69 -13.47
N GLN A 545 -9.99 -34.50 -13.44
CA GLN A 545 -11.28 -34.06 -12.86
C GLN A 545 -11.17 -33.74 -11.37
N THR A 546 -10.39 -34.52 -10.61
CA THR A 546 -10.19 -34.28 -9.17
C THR A 546 -9.51 -32.94 -8.92
N LEU A 547 -8.48 -32.62 -9.70
CA LEU A 547 -7.79 -31.32 -9.62
C LEU A 547 -8.70 -30.18 -10.07
N ALA A 548 -9.46 -30.35 -11.17
CA ALA A 548 -10.40 -29.34 -11.63
C ALA A 548 -11.49 -29.05 -10.59
N MET A 549 -11.98 -30.07 -9.87
CA MET A 549 -12.90 -29.88 -8.75
C MET A 549 -12.27 -29.10 -7.60
N ALA A 550 -11.01 -29.37 -7.26
CA ALA A 550 -10.30 -28.58 -6.25
C ALA A 550 -10.12 -27.11 -6.70
N MET A 551 -9.72 -26.88 -7.95
CA MET A 551 -9.60 -25.52 -8.51
C MET A 551 -10.93 -24.77 -8.54
N SER A 552 -12.04 -25.44 -8.82
CA SER A 552 -13.38 -24.82 -8.79
C SER A 552 -13.80 -24.30 -7.41
N GLN A 553 -13.17 -24.79 -6.33
CA GLN A 553 -13.41 -24.33 -4.95
C GLN A 553 -12.41 -23.28 -4.48
N SER A 554 -11.39 -22.99 -5.29
CA SER A 554 -10.26 -22.14 -4.89
C SER A 554 -10.67 -20.72 -4.54
N ARG A 555 -11.61 -20.13 -5.30
CA ARG A 555 -12.09 -18.77 -5.06
C ARG A 555 -12.90 -18.64 -3.77
N ASP A 556 -13.75 -19.61 -3.46
CA ASP A 556 -14.45 -19.66 -2.16
C ASP A 556 -13.46 -19.76 -1.00
N ALA A 557 -12.42 -20.60 -1.13
CA ALA A 557 -11.39 -20.75 -0.11
C ALA A 557 -10.60 -19.46 0.10
N VAL A 558 -10.12 -18.84 -0.98
CA VAL A 558 -9.30 -17.60 -0.95
C VAL A 558 -10.11 -16.41 -0.43
N THR A 559 -11.32 -16.18 -0.96
CA THR A 559 -12.16 -15.04 -0.55
C THR A 559 -12.61 -15.17 0.90
N ALA A 560 -13.04 -16.35 1.35
CA ALA A 560 -13.41 -16.57 2.74
C ALA A 560 -12.21 -16.55 3.71
N GLY A 561 -11.02 -16.96 3.25
CA GLY A 561 -9.81 -17.09 4.07
C GLY A 561 -9.01 -15.80 4.22
N LEU A 562 -8.80 -15.08 3.12
CA LEU A 562 -7.99 -13.86 3.07
C LEU A 562 -8.80 -12.57 3.27
N TYR A 563 -10.12 -12.58 3.05
CA TYR A 563 -10.98 -11.40 3.23
C TYR A 563 -11.96 -11.59 4.38
N ILE A 564 -12.46 -10.47 4.92
CA ILE A 564 -13.59 -10.46 5.86
C ILE A 564 -14.80 -9.99 5.07
N GLY A 565 -15.61 -10.93 4.56
CA GLY A 565 -16.72 -10.67 3.62
C GLY A 565 -17.57 -9.43 3.95
N PRO A 566 -18.17 -9.33 5.16
CA PRO A 566 -19.00 -8.17 5.52
C PRO A 566 -18.27 -6.81 5.49
N PHE A 567 -16.94 -6.79 5.61
CA PHE A 567 -16.14 -5.59 5.39
C PHE A 567 -15.78 -5.40 3.91
N ALA A 568 -15.32 -6.47 3.26
CA ALA A 568 -14.85 -6.45 1.88
C ALA A 568 -15.96 -6.10 0.86
N GLU A 569 -17.22 -6.45 1.16
CA GLU A 569 -18.40 -6.10 0.37
C GLU A 569 -18.81 -4.61 0.49
N GLN A 570 -18.09 -3.82 1.26
CA GLN A 570 -18.34 -2.40 1.45
C GLN A 570 -17.25 -1.56 0.81
N ARG A 571 -17.67 -0.45 0.21
CA ARG A 571 -16.79 0.67 -0.09
C ARG A 571 -16.70 1.55 1.15
N VAL A 572 -15.51 1.61 1.74
CA VAL A 572 -15.27 2.27 3.03
C VAL A 572 -14.39 3.49 2.80
N GLU A 573 -14.81 4.64 3.33
CA GLU A 573 -13.95 5.81 3.50
C GLU A 573 -13.60 5.93 4.99
N ALA A 574 -12.32 5.83 5.32
CA ALA A 574 -11.80 5.93 6.68
C ALA A 574 -10.44 6.63 6.70
N LEU A 575 -10.17 7.43 7.73
CA LEU A 575 -8.90 8.18 7.86
C LEU A 575 -8.59 9.11 6.67
N GLY A 576 -9.63 9.56 5.95
CA GLY A 576 -9.47 10.40 4.75
C GLY A 576 -9.14 9.61 3.48
N LEU A 577 -9.29 8.28 3.51
CA LEU A 577 -8.84 7.36 2.46
C LEU A 577 -9.91 6.31 2.18
N GLU A 578 -9.76 5.63 1.04
CA GLU A 578 -10.53 4.44 0.71
C GLU A 578 -9.66 3.19 0.94
N PRO A 579 -9.67 2.59 2.14
CA PRO A 579 -8.92 1.36 2.42
C PRO A 579 -9.29 0.22 1.46
N PRO A 580 -8.31 -0.62 1.05
CA PRO A 580 -8.60 -1.82 0.28
C PRO A 580 -9.46 -2.83 1.06
N PRO A 581 -10.18 -3.71 0.36
CA PRO A 581 -11.08 -4.68 1.00
C PRO A 581 -10.37 -5.71 1.89
N MET A 582 -9.04 -5.84 1.81
CA MET A 582 -8.25 -6.82 2.56
C MET A 582 -7.41 -6.23 3.71
N MET A 583 -7.69 -5.01 4.19
CA MET A 583 -6.82 -4.27 5.12
C MET A 583 -6.37 -4.97 6.42
N TRP A 584 -7.05 -6.02 6.89
CA TRP A 584 -6.60 -6.77 8.07
C TRP A 584 -5.30 -7.57 7.83
N ILE A 585 -5.01 -7.89 6.58
CA ILE A 585 -3.70 -8.33 6.08
C ILE A 585 -3.20 -7.14 5.26
N PHE A 586 -2.46 -6.25 5.92
CA PHE A 586 -1.97 -5.03 5.30
C PHE A 586 -0.90 -5.38 4.29
N GLU A 587 -1.22 -5.24 3.00
CA GLU A 587 -0.34 -5.52 1.85
C GLU A 587 0.43 -6.86 1.95
N TRP A 588 0.04 -7.79 1.08
CA TRP A 588 0.66 -9.10 0.87
C TRP A 588 0.56 -10.07 2.06
N ASP A 589 1.41 -9.96 3.09
CA ASP A 589 1.54 -10.98 4.16
C ASP A 589 1.54 -10.43 5.60
N ILE A 590 1.41 -9.12 5.80
CA ILE A 590 1.53 -8.51 7.13
C ILE A 590 0.17 -8.49 7.83
N LEU A 591 -0.03 -9.35 8.84
CA LEU A 591 -1.24 -9.31 9.65
C LEU A 591 -1.23 -8.08 10.56
N THR A 592 -2.14 -7.14 10.31
CA THR A 592 -2.15 -5.88 11.06
C THR A 592 -2.61 -6.09 12.49
N GLY A 593 -2.04 -5.34 13.44
CA GLY A 593 -2.50 -5.27 14.84
C GLY A 593 -2.82 -3.84 15.29
N ASP A 594 -3.04 -2.94 14.35
CA ASP A 594 -3.31 -1.54 14.65
C ASP A 594 -4.79 -1.29 14.98
N SER A 595 -5.02 -0.34 15.89
CA SER A 595 -6.39 -0.07 16.32
C SER A 595 -7.24 0.63 15.26
N SER A 596 -6.64 1.40 14.33
CA SER A 596 -7.41 2.18 13.36
C SER A 596 -8.11 1.28 12.35
N VAL A 597 -7.41 0.29 11.82
CA VAL A 597 -7.94 -0.68 10.86
C VAL A 597 -8.90 -1.64 11.54
N LEU A 598 -8.46 -2.29 12.62
CA LEU A 598 -9.28 -3.33 13.28
C LEU A 598 -10.58 -2.78 13.87
N SER A 599 -10.58 -1.52 14.34
CA SER A 599 -11.81 -0.86 14.82
C SER A 599 -12.78 -0.56 13.68
N VAL A 600 -12.28 -0.10 12.54
CA VAL A 600 -13.09 0.18 11.35
C VAL A 600 -13.71 -1.11 10.80
N ILE A 601 -12.91 -2.18 10.67
CA ILE A 601 -13.40 -3.49 10.23
C ILE A 601 -14.50 -4.00 11.15
N TYR A 602 -14.31 -3.90 12.47
CA TYR A 602 -15.34 -4.29 13.43
C TYR A 602 -16.61 -3.46 13.26
N GLU A 603 -16.51 -2.13 13.19
CA GLU A 603 -17.68 -1.24 13.10
C GLU A 603 -18.50 -1.53 11.84
N VAL A 604 -17.84 -1.67 10.70
CA VAL A 604 -18.49 -1.98 9.42
C VAL A 604 -19.12 -3.37 9.42
N SER A 605 -18.40 -4.37 9.96
CA SER A 605 -18.88 -5.76 10.02
C SER A 605 -19.87 -6.04 11.16
N ARG A 606 -20.12 -5.07 12.05
CA ARG A 606 -20.80 -5.28 13.33
C ARG A 606 -22.19 -5.89 13.20
N ALA A 607 -22.93 -5.52 12.15
CA ALA A 607 -24.27 -6.02 11.90
C ALA A 607 -24.28 -7.52 11.54
N GLU A 608 -23.20 -8.01 10.95
CA GLU A 608 -23.04 -9.39 10.45
C GLU A 608 -21.80 -10.06 11.06
N LEU A 609 -21.53 -9.73 12.33
CA LEU A 609 -20.30 -10.14 13.03
C LEU A 609 -20.11 -11.66 13.06
N GLU A 610 -21.19 -12.43 13.24
CA GLU A 610 -21.11 -13.90 13.24
C GLU A 610 -20.77 -14.44 11.85
N THR A 611 -21.29 -13.84 10.77
CA THR A 611 -20.93 -14.17 9.39
C THR A 611 -19.45 -13.85 9.13
N ALA A 612 -18.99 -12.67 9.55
CA ALA A 612 -17.59 -12.27 9.44
C ALA A 612 -16.65 -13.28 10.12
N ILE A 613 -17.00 -13.75 11.31
CA ILE A 613 -16.24 -14.76 12.06
C ILE A 613 -16.33 -16.14 11.40
N ALA A 614 -17.52 -16.57 10.99
CA ALA A 614 -17.77 -17.90 10.42
C ALA A 614 -16.96 -18.15 9.13
N GLY A 615 -16.74 -17.12 8.32
CA GLY A 615 -15.95 -17.24 7.07
C GLY A 615 -14.57 -17.86 7.27
N GLY A 616 -13.93 -17.69 8.43
CA GLY A 616 -12.62 -18.31 8.70
C GLY A 616 -12.71 -19.83 8.83
N GLY A 617 -13.77 -20.32 9.48
CA GLY A 617 -14.03 -21.77 9.56
C GLY A 617 -14.50 -22.34 8.24
N ASP A 618 -15.17 -21.55 7.41
CA ASP A 618 -15.62 -21.97 6.07
C ASP A 618 -14.41 -22.14 5.15
N ALA A 619 -13.49 -21.18 5.14
CA ALA A 619 -12.24 -21.25 4.38
C ALA A 619 -11.41 -22.50 4.73
N VAL A 620 -11.25 -22.80 6.03
CA VAL A 620 -10.53 -24.01 6.48
C VAL A 620 -11.22 -25.28 5.99
N ARG A 621 -12.55 -25.38 6.07
CA ARG A 621 -13.28 -26.57 5.59
C ARG A 621 -13.12 -26.76 4.09
N THR A 622 -13.21 -25.70 3.30
CA THR A 622 -13.01 -25.76 1.85
C THR A 622 -11.58 -26.15 1.51
N ALA A 623 -10.58 -25.52 2.13
CA ALA A 623 -9.17 -25.86 1.91
C ALA A 623 -8.84 -27.32 2.31
N VAL A 624 -9.42 -27.84 3.41
CA VAL A 624 -9.27 -29.25 3.80
C VAL A 624 -9.91 -30.18 2.77
N ALA A 625 -11.10 -29.84 2.26
CA ALA A 625 -11.75 -30.65 1.22
C ALA A 625 -10.93 -30.71 -0.07
N MET A 626 -10.36 -29.57 -0.50
CA MET A 626 -9.42 -29.51 -1.62
C MET A 626 -8.18 -30.37 -1.35
N ARG A 627 -7.54 -30.19 -0.18
CA ARG A 627 -6.36 -30.95 0.26
C ARG A 627 -6.60 -32.46 0.24
N ASP A 628 -7.67 -32.90 0.90
CA ASP A 628 -8.00 -34.32 1.02
C ASP A 628 -8.31 -34.96 -0.35
N ALA A 629 -8.97 -34.23 -1.25
CA ALA A 629 -9.26 -34.71 -2.60
C ALA A 629 -7.96 -34.91 -3.41
N VAL A 630 -7.06 -33.93 -3.42
CA VAL A 630 -5.79 -34.00 -4.15
C VAL A 630 -4.86 -35.06 -3.56
N ALA A 631 -4.74 -35.10 -2.22
CA ALA A 631 -3.92 -36.08 -1.53
C ALA A 631 -4.38 -37.53 -1.73
N ALA A 632 -5.68 -37.75 -1.98
CA ALA A 632 -6.24 -39.07 -2.26
C ALA A 632 -6.03 -39.57 -3.71
N SER A 633 -5.63 -38.68 -4.64
CA SER A 633 -5.28 -39.08 -6.00
C SER A 633 -4.02 -39.97 -6.01
N ASP A 634 -3.93 -40.89 -6.98
CA ASP A 634 -2.79 -41.81 -7.10
C ASP A 634 -1.57 -41.06 -7.66
N PRO A 635 -0.45 -40.91 -6.91
CA PRO A 635 0.73 -40.18 -7.38
C PRO A 635 1.36 -40.78 -8.65
N THR A 636 1.09 -42.05 -8.96
CA THR A 636 1.61 -42.72 -10.18
C THR A 636 0.85 -42.33 -11.45
N MET A 637 -0.32 -41.70 -11.30
CA MET A 637 -1.12 -41.17 -12.41
C MET A 637 -0.76 -39.71 -12.73
N TRP A 638 0.13 -39.09 -11.94
CA TRP A 638 0.68 -37.77 -12.23
C TRP A 638 1.86 -37.90 -13.18
N LYS A 639 2.11 -36.86 -13.98
CA LYS A 639 3.29 -36.77 -14.87
C LYS A 639 4.59 -36.86 -14.08
N ASP A 640 4.60 -36.29 -12.88
CA ASP A 640 5.67 -36.43 -11.90
C ASP A 640 5.09 -36.60 -10.49
N PRO A 641 5.39 -37.69 -9.75
CA PRO A 641 5.02 -37.83 -8.35
C PRO A 641 5.50 -36.68 -7.44
N ALA A 642 6.55 -35.96 -7.81
CA ALA A 642 6.99 -34.77 -7.08
C ALA A 642 6.00 -33.60 -7.19
N LEU A 643 5.31 -33.46 -8.33
CA LEU A 643 4.25 -32.44 -8.50
C LEU A 643 3.04 -32.76 -7.63
N HIS A 644 2.68 -34.04 -7.46
CA HIS A 644 1.66 -34.44 -6.50
C HIS A 644 2.02 -33.99 -5.07
N ALA A 645 3.25 -34.29 -4.64
CA ALA A 645 3.71 -33.89 -3.31
C ALA A 645 3.73 -32.36 -3.14
N GLN A 646 4.23 -31.62 -4.13
CA GLN A 646 4.26 -30.15 -4.11
C GLN A 646 2.86 -29.52 -4.05
N PHE A 647 1.88 -30.08 -4.77
CA PHE A 647 0.49 -29.62 -4.73
C PHE A 647 -0.13 -29.91 -3.36
N VAL A 648 0.09 -31.11 -2.80
CA VAL A 648 -0.39 -31.46 -1.45
C VAL A 648 0.24 -30.55 -0.40
N ASP A 649 1.54 -30.30 -0.45
CA ASP A 649 2.25 -29.41 0.47
C ASP A 649 1.72 -27.97 0.40
N THR A 650 1.38 -27.51 -0.80
CA THR A 650 0.74 -26.21 -1.04
C THR A 650 -0.65 -26.11 -0.38
N LEU A 651 -1.47 -27.15 -0.51
CA LEU A 651 -2.78 -27.21 0.13
C LEU A 651 -2.68 -27.37 1.66
N ASP A 652 -1.68 -28.10 2.15
CA ASP A 652 -1.35 -28.19 3.57
C ASP A 652 -0.92 -26.82 4.14
N TYR A 653 -0.18 -26.02 3.36
CA TYR A 653 0.13 -24.64 3.68
C TYR A 653 -1.13 -23.77 3.73
N GLN A 654 -2.01 -23.87 2.72
CA GLN A 654 -3.28 -23.15 2.69
C GLN A 654 -4.14 -23.43 3.93
N VAL A 655 -4.31 -24.71 4.29
CA VAL A 655 -5.07 -25.11 5.49
C VAL A 655 -4.46 -24.48 6.75
N ASN A 656 -3.15 -24.64 6.95
CA ASN A 656 -2.48 -24.12 8.15
C ASN A 656 -2.51 -22.58 8.23
N LEU A 657 -2.33 -21.91 7.10
CA LEU A 657 -2.48 -20.47 6.99
C LEU A 657 -3.90 -20.06 7.39
N PHE A 658 -4.94 -20.69 6.83
CA PHE A 658 -6.33 -20.33 7.12
C PHE A 658 -6.77 -20.65 8.55
N GLU A 659 -6.20 -21.67 9.20
CA GLU A 659 -6.39 -21.89 10.64
C GLU A 659 -5.80 -20.73 11.48
N THR A 660 -4.61 -20.26 11.09
CA THR A 660 -3.94 -19.11 11.72
C THR A 660 -4.74 -17.83 11.52
N LEU A 661 -5.15 -17.55 10.28
CA LEU A 661 -5.96 -16.38 9.92
C LEU A 661 -7.35 -16.41 10.56
N GLY A 662 -8.03 -17.56 10.57
CA GLY A 662 -9.37 -17.72 11.15
C GLY A 662 -9.38 -17.54 12.67
N SER A 663 -8.37 -18.05 13.37
CA SER A 663 -8.20 -17.81 14.81
C SER A 663 -7.86 -16.35 15.12
N TYR A 664 -7.01 -15.71 14.30
CA TYR A 664 -6.71 -14.28 14.40
C TYR A 664 -7.97 -13.42 14.20
N ARG A 665 -8.74 -13.69 13.14
CA ARG A 665 -10.02 -13.03 12.82
C ARG A 665 -10.96 -13.06 14.01
N THR A 666 -11.16 -14.25 14.58
CA THR A 666 -12.03 -14.42 15.74
C THR A 666 -11.52 -13.62 16.93
N MET A 667 -10.22 -13.65 17.19
CA MET A 667 -9.60 -12.91 18.29
C MET A 667 -9.86 -11.41 18.17
N VAL A 668 -9.52 -10.79 17.04
CA VAL A 668 -9.63 -9.32 16.89
C VAL A 668 -11.08 -8.83 16.88
N LEU A 669 -11.99 -9.58 16.26
CA LEU A 669 -13.42 -9.21 16.21
C LEU A 669 -14.11 -9.37 17.57
N ARG A 670 -13.80 -10.44 18.32
CA ARG A 670 -14.35 -10.63 19.68
C ARG A 670 -13.74 -9.65 20.69
N HIS A 671 -12.48 -9.26 20.52
CA HIS A 671 -11.88 -8.19 21.32
C HIS A 671 -12.63 -6.87 21.12
N SER A 672 -12.83 -6.47 19.88
CA SER A 672 -13.58 -5.24 19.54
C SER A 672 -15.03 -5.30 20.00
N GLN A 673 -15.69 -6.46 19.89
CA GLN A 673 -17.02 -6.68 20.46
C GLN A 673 -17.06 -6.52 21.98
N TRP A 674 -16.05 -7.02 22.70
CA TRP A 674 -15.93 -6.80 24.13
C TRP A 674 -15.66 -5.33 24.46
N LEU A 675 -14.84 -4.64 23.67
CA LEU A 675 -14.59 -3.20 23.80
C LEU A 675 -15.82 -2.36 23.47
N ASP A 676 -16.74 -2.78 22.61
CA ASP A 676 -17.99 -2.06 22.34
C ASP A 676 -19.05 -2.37 23.40
N THR A 677 -19.37 -3.65 23.60
CA THR A 677 -20.53 -4.12 24.38
C THR A 677 -20.30 -4.36 25.87
N GLY A 678 -19.09 -4.81 26.22
CA GLY A 678 -18.70 -5.15 27.59
C GLY A 678 -19.14 -6.56 27.98
N SER A 679 -19.61 -7.34 27.00
CA SER A 679 -20.06 -8.71 27.18
C SER A 679 -18.96 -9.60 27.78
N ALA A 680 -19.31 -10.31 28.85
CA ALA A 680 -18.42 -11.29 29.45
C ALA A 680 -18.17 -12.48 28.51
N GLU A 681 -19.20 -12.87 27.74
CA GLU A 681 -19.12 -13.93 26.73
C GLU A 681 -18.15 -13.55 25.61
N ALA A 682 -18.26 -12.34 25.05
CA ALA A 682 -17.32 -11.87 24.02
C ALA A 682 -15.87 -11.87 24.51
N ARG A 683 -15.65 -11.54 25.80
CA ARG A 683 -14.32 -11.57 26.43
C ARG A 683 -13.80 -12.99 26.59
N GLU A 684 -14.65 -13.95 26.97
CA GLU A 684 -14.29 -15.36 27.09
C GLU A 684 -13.96 -15.96 25.72
N GLN A 685 -14.76 -15.64 24.70
CA GLN A 685 -14.52 -16.04 23.32
C GLN A 685 -13.22 -15.43 22.78
N TRP A 686 -12.94 -14.15 23.05
CA TRP A 686 -11.66 -13.52 22.73
C TRP A 686 -10.48 -14.24 23.39
N ALA A 687 -10.57 -14.57 24.69
CA ALA A 687 -9.49 -15.26 25.39
C ALA A 687 -9.23 -16.67 24.85
N ALA A 688 -10.30 -17.39 24.47
CA ALA A 688 -10.19 -18.69 23.82
C ALA A 688 -9.56 -18.56 22.42
N ALA A 689 -10.01 -17.59 21.61
CA ALA A 689 -9.49 -17.32 20.28
C ALA A 689 -8.02 -16.88 20.30
N ARG A 690 -7.62 -16.08 21.29
CA ARG A 690 -6.21 -15.73 21.53
C ARG A 690 -5.36 -16.98 21.76
N THR A 691 -5.81 -17.88 22.63
CA THR A 691 -5.08 -19.13 22.91
C THR A 691 -4.95 -19.99 21.65
N ALA A 692 -6.01 -20.05 20.83
CA ALA A 692 -5.97 -20.72 19.54
C ALA A 692 -4.98 -20.06 18.58
N PHE A 693 -5.04 -18.72 18.44
CA PHE A 693 -4.12 -17.96 17.60
C PHE A 693 -2.66 -18.16 18.01
N ASP A 694 -2.33 -18.07 19.30
CA ASP A 694 -0.98 -18.31 19.80
C ASP A 694 -0.47 -19.72 19.43
N GLY A 695 -1.36 -20.73 19.48
CA GLY A 695 -1.06 -22.11 19.09
C GLY A 695 -0.83 -22.27 17.59
N PHE A 696 -1.76 -21.78 16.76
CA PHE A 696 -1.66 -21.87 15.30
C PHE A 696 -0.51 -21.02 14.75
N ALA A 697 -0.31 -19.81 15.26
CA ALA A 697 0.82 -18.94 14.90
C ALA A 697 2.16 -19.63 15.18
N ALA A 698 2.32 -20.23 16.36
CA ALA A 698 3.54 -20.96 16.71
C ALA A 698 3.77 -22.18 15.79
N ALA A 699 2.72 -22.91 15.45
CA ALA A 699 2.80 -24.04 14.51
C ALA A 699 3.16 -23.57 13.08
N HIS A 700 2.54 -22.47 12.63
CA HIS A 700 2.78 -21.87 11.32
C HIS A 700 4.23 -21.40 11.17
N GLU A 701 4.73 -20.61 12.12
CA GLU A 701 6.13 -20.16 12.12
C GLU A 701 7.13 -21.30 12.28
N ALA A 702 6.81 -22.33 13.08
CA ALA A 702 7.69 -23.48 13.24
C ALA A 702 7.80 -24.31 11.95
N ARG A 703 6.69 -24.44 11.19
CA ARG A 703 6.66 -25.21 9.94
C ARG A 703 7.22 -24.41 8.77
N TYR A 704 6.91 -23.12 8.68
CA TYR A 704 7.11 -22.31 7.48
C TYR A 704 8.08 -21.13 7.65
N GLY A 705 8.51 -20.80 8.87
CA GLY A 705 9.35 -19.62 9.13
C GLY A 705 10.75 -19.65 8.51
N ASN A 706 11.23 -20.82 8.07
CA ASN A 706 12.48 -20.96 7.30
C ASN A 706 12.23 -21.46 5.87
N SER A 707 10.98 -21.55 5.44
CA SER A 707 10.62 -21.99 4.09
C SER A 707 10.74 -20.81 3.14
N ILE A 708 11.47 -20.98 2.04
CA ILE A 708 11.52 -19.99 0.95
C ILE A 708 10.46 -20.26 -0.12
N GLU A 709 9.89 -21.46 -0.17
CA GLU A 709 8.87 -21.84 -1.16
C GLU A 709 7.45 -21.56 -0.65
N LEU A 710 7.24 -21.70 0.67
CA LEU A 710 5.97 -21.50 1.36
C LEU A 710 6.25 -20.76 2.69
N PRO A 711 6.68 -19.48 2.66
CA PRO A 711 7.12 -18.75 3.84
C PRO A 711 5.95 -18.45 4.80
N ALA A 712 6.26 -18.33 6.09
CA ALA A 712 5.29 -17.89 7.08
C ALA A 712 4.90 -16.42 6.89
N PHE A 713 3.63 -16.09 7.10
CA PHE A 713 3.17 -14.69 7.10
C PHE A 713 3.81 -13.89 8.25
N ASN A 714 4.00 -12.59 8.05
CA ASN A 714 4.55 -11.70 9.07
C ASN A 714 3.52 -11.40 10.18
N LEU A 715 3.70 -12.04 11.34
CA LEU A 715 2.81 -11.91 12.51
C LEU A 715 3.23 -10.81 13.51
N THR A 716 4.22 -9.98 13.17
CA THR A 716 4.81 -9.00 14.10
C THR A 716 3.76 -7.99 14.57
N ALA A 717 3.05 -7.36 13.64
CA ALA A 717 2.05 -6.33 13.97
C ALA A 717 0.87 -6.94 14.75
N ALA A 718 0.38 -8.11 14.36
CA ALA A 718 -0.63 -8.86 15.10
C ALA A 718 -0.25 -9.09 16.58
N ARG A 719 0.99 -9.52 16.87
CA ARG A 719 1.49 -9.72 18.24
C ARG A 719 1.61 -8.43 19.05
N ILE A 720 2.03 -7.35 18.39
CA ILE A 720 2.07 -6.00 18.96
C ILE A 720 0.64 -5.58 19.38
N GLY A 721 -0.35 -5.78 18.51
CA GLY A 721 -1.76 -5.51 18.80
C GLY A 721 -2.33 -6.39 19.93
N GLU A 722 -2.08 -7.70 19.87
CA GLU A 722 -2.47 -8.70 20.86
C GLU A 722 -1.99 -8.31 22.27
N THR A 723 -0.70 -7.97 22.40
CA THR A 723 -0.10 -7.57 23.68
C THR A 723 -0.84 -6.37 24.30
N ARG A 724 -1.31 -5.42 23.48
CA ARG A 724 -2.09 -4.26 23.95
C ARG A 724 -3.50 -4.64 24.35
N ALA A 725 -4.18 -5.47 23.55
CA ALA A 725 -5.49 -6.03 23.87
C ALA A 725 -5.47 -6.77 25.22
N ALA A 726 -4.43 -7.55 25.49
CA ALA A 726 -4.22 -8.22 26.77
C ALA A 726 -4.16 -7.27 27.97
N LEU A 727 -3.63 -6.06 27.76
CA LEU A 727 -3.39 -5.06 28.79
C LEU A 727 -4.57 -4.12 29.01
N ASP A 728 -5.59 -4.13 28.14
CA ASP A 728 -6.72 -3.20 28.23
C ASP A 728 -7.48 -3.28 29.57
N LEU A 729 -7.86 -4.48 30.01
CA LEU A 729 -8.55 -4.65 31.29
C LEU A 729 -7.65 -4.31 32.51
N PRO A 730 -6.37 -4.75 32.57
CA PRO A 730 -5.43 -4.27 33.59
C PRO A 730 -5.29 -2.74 33.62
N MET A 731 -5.15 -2.10 32.46
CA MET A 731 -5.06 -0.64 32.34
C MET A 731 -6.36 0.05 32.78
N ALA A 732 -7.52 -0.53 32.49
CA ALA A 732 -8.81 -0.03 32.99
C ALA A 732 -8.86 -0.03 34.52
N TRP A 733 -8.40 -1.10 35.17
CA TRP A 733 -8.35 -1.18 36.63
C TRP A 733 -7.35 -0.21 37.25
N LEU A 734 -6.17 -0.04 36.63
CA LEU A 734 -5.23 0.99 37.06
C LEU A 734 -5.81 2.40 36.89
N ALA A 735 -6.54 2.66 35.79
CA ALA A 735 -7.24 3.93 35.56
C ALA A 735 -8.33 4.16 36.61
N ARG A 736 -9.10 3.13 36.98
CA ARG A 736 -10.11 3.20 38.06
C ARG A 736 -9.47 3.53 39.40
N LEU A 737 -8.37 2.86 39.76
CA LEU A 737 -7.67 3.10 41.01
C LEU A 737 -7.07 4.52 41.04
N ALA A 738 -6.33 4.91 40.01
CA ALA A 738 -5.74 6.24 39.89
C ALA A 738 -6.83 7.34 39.86
N GLY A 739 -7.92 7.09 39.15
CA GLY A 739 -9.08 7.97 39.08
C GLY A 739 -9.77 8.12 40.42
N ALA A 740 -10.00 7.02 41.16
CA ALA A 740 -10.57 7.06 42.50
C ALA A 740 -9.68 7.83 43.48
N LEU A 741 -8.37 7.59 43.45
CA LEU A 741 -7.40 8.34 44.27
C LEU A 741 -7.39 9.83 43.92
N LEU A 742 -7.47 10.18 42.64
CA LEU A 742 -7.58 11.56 42.20
C LEU A 742 -8.90 12.20 42.63
N VAL A 743 -10.03 11.52 42.52
CA VAL A 743 -11.33 12.00 43.00
C VAL A 743 -11.29 12.23 44.51
N LEU A 744 -10.72 11.31 45.29
CA LEU A 744 -10.52 11.47 46.73
C LEU A 744 -9.62 12.66 47.06
N TRP A 745 -8.55 12.87 46.28
CA TRP A 745 -7.66 14.02 46.43
C TRP A 745 -8.37 15.35 46.14
N LEU A 746 -9.14 15.44 45.06
CA LEU A 746 -9.93 16.62 44.73
C LEU A 746 -11.03 16.88 45.77
N ALA A 747 -11.70 15.82 46.26
CA ALA A 747 -12.69 15.89 47.32
C ALA A 747 -12.08 16.38 48.65
N LEU A 748 -10.90 15.88 49.02
CA LEU A 748 -10.14 16.40 50.16
C LEU A 748 -9.85 17.89 49.99
N GLY A 749 -9.43 18.32 48.79
CA GLY A 749 -9.21 19.74 48.48
C GLY A 749 -10.46 20.61 48.63
N MET A 750 -11.63 20.09 48.23
CA MET A 750 -12.94 20.76 48.42
C MET A 750 -13.35 20.83 49.89
N LEU A 751 -13.15 19.74 50.64
CA LEU A 751 -13.60 19.56 52.02
C LEU A 751 -12.68 20.22 53.05
N ALA A 752 -11.39 20.40 52.75
CA ALA A 752 -10.38 21.07 53.59
C ALA A 752 -10.66 22.56 53.86
N ARG A 753 -11.79 23.11 53.37
CA ARG A 753 -12.34 24.38 53.84
C ARG A 753 -12.94 24.29 55.25
N TRP A 754 -13.29 23.08 55.71
CA TRP A 754 -13.86 22.84 57.02
C TRP A 754 -12.78 22.39 58.02
N PRO A 755 -12.77 22.91 59.27
CA PRO A 755 -11.71 22.64 60.25
C PRO A 755 -11.42 21.15 60.48
N ARG A 756 -12.48 20.32 60.48
CA ARG A 756 -12.37 18.87 60.69
C ARG A 756 -11.50 18.12 59.68
N PHE A 757 -11.40 18.64 58.44
CA PHE A 757 -10.62 18.03 57.36
C PHE A 757 -9.31 18.77 57.09
N ALA A 758 -9.19 20.01 57.56
CA ALA A 758 -7.99 20.83 57.33
C ALA A 758 -6.73 20.27 58.01
N THR A 759 -6.91 19.45 59.05
CA THR A 759 -5.82 18.79 59.80
C THR A 759 -5.38 17.45 59.20
N TRP A 760 -6.08 16.94 58.18
CA TRP A 760 -5.73 15.66 57.57
C TRP A 760 -4.42 15.75 56.78
N PRO A 761 -3.61 14.68 56.75
CA PRO A 761 -2.38 14.65 55.96
C PRO A 761 -2.65 15.00 54.49
N GLY A 762 -1.86 15.92 53.92
CA GLY A 762 -2.01 16.36 52.53
C GLY A 762 -3.15 17.34 52.25
N ALA A 763 -4.07 17.59 53.20
CA ALA A 763 -5.24 18.45 52.98
C ALA A 763 -4.90 19.87 52.54
N ALA A 764 -3.82 20.45 53.06
CA ALA A 764 -3.35 21.78 52.69
C ALA A 764 -2.88 21.84 51.21
N ALA A 765 -2.15 20.81 50.74
CA ALA A 765 -1.70 20.70 49.36
C ALA A 765 -2.87 20.42 48.41
N ALA A 766 -3.78 19.50 48.78
CA ALA A 766 -4.98 19.19 48.01
C ALA A 766 -5.88 20.42 47.85
N ARG A 767 -6.07 21.19 48.93
CA ARG A 767 -6.81 22.47 48.89
C ARG A 767 -6.13 23.49 48.00
N ALA A 768 -4.80 23.58 48.05
CA ALA A 768 -4.05 24.50 47.21
C ALA A 768 -4.21 24.17 45.72
N LEU A 769 -4.07 22.91 45.31
CA LEU A 769 -4.28 22.44 43.93
C LEU A 769 -5.71 22.68 43.46
N TRP A 770 -6.72 22.33 44.27
CA TRP A 770 -8.13 22.55 43.92
C TRP A 770 -8.45 24.04 43.75
N LEU A 771 -8.07 24.87 44.72
CA LEU A 771 -8.39 26.30 44.71
C LEU A 771 -7.63 27.02 43.59
N ALA A 772 -6.34 26.76 43.43
CA ALA A 772 -5.53 27.41 42.40
C ALA A 772 -5.86 26.90 40.99
N GLY A 773 -6.18 25.61 40.83
CA GLY A 773 -6.56 25.02 39.55
C GLY A 773 -7.93 25.47 39.02
N THR A 774 -8.89 25.74 39.90
CA THR A 774 -10.24 26.22 39.51
C THR A 774 -10.40 27.74 39.61
N ARG A 775 -9.61 28.40 40.46
CA ARG A 775 -9.66 29.85 40.73
C ARG A 775 -8.23 30.41 40.82
N PRO A 776 -7.49 30.44 39.70
CA PRO A 776 -6.05 30.75 39.70
C PRO A 776 -5.70 32.15 40.21
N TRP A 777 -6.65 33.10 40.21
CA TRP A 777 -6.47 34.41 40.85
C TRP A 777 -6.32 34.34 42.38
N ARG A 778 -6.63 33.19 43.01
CA ARG A 778 -6.42 32.92 44.45
C ARG A 778 -5.16 32.09 44.74
N ALA A 779 -4.33 31.82 43.73
CA ALA A 779 -3.21 30.90 43.87
C ALA A 779 -2.18 31.35 44.93
N ALA A 780 -1.94 32.65 45.08
CA ALA A 780 -1.04 33.20 46.10
C ALA A 780 -1.56 32.90 47.53
N ASP A 781 -2.86 33.13 47.76
CA ASP A 781 -3.52 32.80 49.03
C ASP A 781 -3.51 31.30 49.29
N ALA A 782 -3.68 30.51 48.23
CA ALA A 782 -3.79 29.05 48.30
C ALA A 782 -2.51 28.38 48.83
N VAL A 783 -1.35 28.99 48.57
CA VAL A 783 -0.04 28.45 48.96
C VAL A 783 0.57 29.17 50.17
N ALA A 784 -0.08 30.21 50.67
CA ALA A 784 0.39 30.95 51.84
C ALA A 784 0.39 30.03 53.08
N GLY A 785 1.54 29.93 53.75
CA GLY A 785 1.69 29.11 54.96
C GLY A 785 1.83 27.60 54.74
N LEU A 786 2.01 27.12 53.50
CA LEU A 786 2.30 25.70 53.25
C LEU A 786 3.65 25.28 53.83
N SER A 787 3.65 24.13 54.52
CA SER A 787 4.86 23.46 55.01
C SER A 787 5.72 22.92 53.86
N ALA A 788 6.98 22.58 54.16
CA ALA A 788 7.89 21.96 53.18
C ALA A 788 7.31 20.65 52.61
N ALA A 789 6.72 19.80 53.46
CA ALA A 789 6.08 18.56 53.02
C ALA A 789 4.89 18.81 52.08
N SER A 790 4.05 19.81 52.36
CA SER A 790 2.93 20.17 51.47
C SER A 790 3.40 20.73 50.12
N ARG A 791 4.56 21.40 50.07
CA ARG A 791 5.16 21.88 48.81
C ARG A 791 5.70 20.75 47.95
N VAL A 792 6.24 19.70 48.54
CA VAL A 792 6.62 18.48 47.81
C VAL A 792 5.38 17.86 47.15
N LEU A 793 4.27 17.73 47.89
CA LEU A 793 3.02 17.18 47.37
C LEU A 793 2.40 18.02 46.22
N LEU A 794 2.61 19.33 46.20
CA LEU A 794 2.17 20.20 45.09
C LEU A 794 2.80 19.84 43.74
N VAL A 795 4.01 19.27 43.75
CA VAL A 795 4.73 18.84 42.55
C VAL A 795 4.54 17.35 42.32
N ALA A 796 4.77 16.54 43.36
CA ALA A 796 4.77 15.09 43.27
C ALA A 796 3.42 14.52 42.82
N VAL A 797 2.30 15.04 43.33
CA VAL A 797 0.96 14.48 43.00
C VAL A 797 0.60 14.75 41.53
N PRO A 798 0.63 15.99 41.00
CA PRO A 798 0.35 16.22 39.58
C PRO A 798 1.35 15.54 38.64
N ALA A 799 2.66 15.51 38.99
CA ALA A 799 3.66 14.86 38.16
C ALA A 799 3.46 13.34 38.11
N ALA A 800 3.27 12.69 39.27
CA ALA A 800 3.03 11.25 39.34
C ALA A 800 1.73 10.86 38.60
N LEU A 801 0.64 11.61 38.78
CA LEU A 801 -0.62 11.33 38.10
C LEU A 801 -0.56 11.62 36.59
N LEU A 802 0.21 12.63 36.15
CA LEU A 802 0.46 12.85 34.74
C LEU A 802 1.18 11.66 34.12
N LEU A 803 2.33 11.27 34.67
CA LEU A 803 3.15 10.16 34.17
C LEU A 803 2.39 8.84 34.23
N LEU A 804 1.70 8.55 35.34
CA LEU A 804 0.85 7.36 35.49
C LEU A 804 -0.28 7.36 34.46
N SER A 805 -0.98 8.48 34.26
CA SER A 805 -2.06 8.53 33.26
C SER A 805 -1.57 8.35 31.83
N ARG A 806 -0.38 8.90 31.50
CA ARG A 806 0.24 8.70 30.17
C ARG A 806 0.73 7.27 30.01
N GLY A 807 1.36 6.69 31.04
CA GLY A 807 1.75 5.29 31.05
C GLY A 807 0.54 4.37 30.84
N ILE A 808 -0.57 4.58 31.57
CA ILE A 808 -1.80 3.79 31.38
C ILE A 808 -2.33 3.97 29.95
N TYR A 809 -2.41 5.20 29.45
CA TYR A 809 -2.90 5.50 28.10
C TYR A 809 -2.10 4.79 26.99
N THR A 810 -0.80 4.58 27.22
CA THR A 810 0.09 3.92 26.27
C THR A 810 0.43 2.48 26.69
N TRP A 811 -0.38 1.86 27.54
CA TRP A 811 -0.16 0.50 28.10
C TRP A 811 1.21 0.28 28.77
N PHE A 812 1.94 1.35 29.09
CA PHE A 812 3.36 1.37 29.47
C PHE A 812 4.32 0.81 28.41
N LEU A 813 3.89 0.75 27.15
CA LEU A 813 4.65 0.23 26.01
C LEU A 813 5.16 1.30 25.05
N ALA A 814 4.79 2.58 25.23
CA ALA A 814 5.28 3.70 24.41
C ALA A 814 6.18 4.69 25.19
N PRO A 815 7.44 4.34 25.48
CA PRO A 815 8.36 5.23 26.18
C PRO A 815 8.61 6.55 25.44
N SER A 816 8.62 6.57 24.10
CA SER A 816 8.79 7.79 23.31
C SER A 816 7.70 8.83 23.62
N HIS A 817 6.44 8.39 23.72
CA HIS A 817 5.30 9.26 24.02
C HIS A 817 5.41 9.87 25.43
N VAL A 818 5.80 9.05 26.42
CA VAL A 818 5.99 9.51 27.80
C VAL A 818 7.19 10.46 27.90
N LEU A 819 8.30 10.14 27.22
CA LEU A 819 9.49 10.98 27.17
C LEU A 819 9.17 12.35 26.55
N PHE A 820 8.55 12.36 25.37
CA PHE A 820 8.22 13.59 24.66
C PHE A 820 7.27 14.49 25.46
N THR A 821 6.24 13.88 26.08
CA THR A 821 5.34 14.59 26.99
C THR A 821 6.10 15.18 28.19
N THR A 822 7.00 14.40 28.80
CA THR A 822 7.77 14.83 29.98
C THR A 822 8.71 15.99 29.62
N VAL A 823 9.45 15.88 28.52
CA VAL A 823 10.34 16.93 28.02
C VAL A 823 9.55 18.20 27.74
N ALA A 824 8.39 18.12 27.07
CA ALA A 824 7.54 19.28 26.79
C ALA A 824 7.17 20.04 28.08
N TRP A 825 6.74 19.33 29.13
CA TRP A 825 6.39 19.95 30.41
C TRP A 825 7.60 20.51 31.15
N LEU A 826 8.77 19.85 31.08
CA LEU A 826 10.00 20.33 31.71
C LEU A 826 10.52 21.60 31.03
N LEU A 827 10.51 21.68 29.70
CA LEU A 827 10.89 22.88 28.94
C LEU A 827 9.93 24.04 29.26
N PHE A 828 8.62 23.77 29.30
CA PHE A 828 7.63 24.76 29.72
C PHE A 828 7.91 25.29 31.13
N ALA A 829 8.13 24.39 32.09
CA ALA A 829 8.44 24.73 33.47
C ALA A 829 9.75 25.51 33.60
N ALA A 830 10.78 25.18 32.81
CA ALA A 830 12.07 25.86 32.81
C ALA A 830 11.95 27.33 32.38
N VAL A 831 11.19 27.63 31.33
CA VAL A 831 10.95 29.01 30.89
C VAL A 831 10.19 29.82 31.95
N ILE A 832 9.18 29.20 32.57
CA ILE A 832 8.42 29.82 33.67
C ILE A 832 9.34 30.10 34.87
N ALA A 833 10.21 29.15 35.23
CA ALA A 833 11.18 29.31 36.32
C ALA A 833 12.17 30.45 36.02
N LEU A 834 12.67 30.55 34.79
CA LEU A 834 13.56 31.63 34.35
C LEU A 834 12.90 33.01 34.48
N ALA A 835 11.62 33.12 34.11
CA ALA A 835 10.85 34.36 34.21
C ALA A 835 10.57 34.78 35.66
N LEU A 836 10.43 33.83 36.57
CA LEU A 836 10.19 34.08 37.99
C LEU A 836 11.45 34.61 38.71
N ARG A 837 12.66 34.26 38.27
CA ARG A 837 13.92 34.62 38.94
C ARG A 837 13.88 34.29 40.44
N ARG A 838 13.92 35.29 41.32
CA ARG A 838 13.90 35.12 42.80
C ARG A 838 12.48 35.07 43.41
N ARG A 839 11.43 35.04 42.59
CA ARG A 839 10.03 35.06 43.04
C ARG A 839 9.52 33.64 43.36
N PRO A 840 8.54 33.49 44.26
CA PRO A 840 8.02 32.17 44.62
C PRO A 840 7.24 31.53 43.45
N ALA A 841 7.68 30.35 43.01
CA ALA A 841 7.03 29.56 41.95
C ALA A 841 5.76 28.82 42.42
N TRP A 842 5.58 28.66 43.74
CA TRP A 842 4.52 27.83 44.33
C TRP A 842 3.09 28.17 43.87
N PRO A 843 2.67 29.45 43.73
CA PRO A 843 1.34 29.76 43.20
C PRO A 843 1.10 29.23 41.79
N ILE A 844 2.11 29.26 40.93
CA ILE A 844 2.01 28.83 39.53
C ILE A 844 2.02 27.31 39.44
N ILE A 845 2.87 26.65 40.23
CA ILE A 845 2.88 25.19 40.38
C ILE A 845 1.51 24.70 40.86
N ALA A 846 0.91 25.36 41.87
CA ALA A 846 -0.41 24.98 42.36
C ALA A 846 -1.53 25.20 41.32
N ALA A 847 -1.48 26.30 40.55
CA ALA A 847 -2.46 26.59 39.52
C ALA A 847 -2.37 25.65 38.32
N ALA A 848 -1.16 25.51 37.74
CA ALA A 848 -0.92 24.64 36.60
C ALA A 848 -1.12 23.16 36.97
N GLY A 849 -0.59 22.74 38.12
CA GLY A 849 -0.78 21.37 38.64
C GLY A 849 -2.24 21.05 38.94
N GLY A 850 -2.98 21.98 39.55
CA GLY A 850 -4.41 21.80 39.80
C GLY A 850 -5.26 21.72 38.53
N ALA A 851 -4.98 22.56 37.53
CA ALA A 851 -5.64 22.51 36.23
C ALA A 851 -5.27 21.22 35.45
N LEU A 852 -4.02 20.78 35.53
CA LEU A 852 -3.54 19.54 34.93
C LEU A 852 -4.29 18.33 35.50
N LEU A 853 -4.53 18.29 36.81
CA LEU A 853 -5.32 17.23 37.44
C LEU A 853 -6.74 17.12 36.88
N LEU A 854 -7.38 18.23 36.48
CA LEU A 854 -8.71 18.19 35.84
C LEU A 854 -8.65 17.53 34.45
N ARG A 855 -7.61 17.82 33.66
CA ARG A 855 -7.34 17.15 32.37
C ARG A 855 -7.04 15.66 32.57
N THR A 856 -6.21 15.34 33.56
CA THR A 856 -5.89 13.94 33.90
C THR A 856 -7.13 13.17 34.33
N MET A 857 -8.05 13.79 35.07
CA MET A 857 -9.32 13.18 35.46
C MET A 857 -10.18 12.82 34.23
N LEU A 858 -10.24 13.69 33.22
CA LEU A 858 -10.96 13.39 31.97
C LEU A 858 -10.39 12.16 31.27
N LEU A 859 -9.06 12.08 31.10
CA LEU A 859 -8.44 10.88 30.50
C LEU A 859 -8.76 9.63 31.33
N LEU A 860 -8.47 9.65 32.64
CA LEU A 860 -8.66 8.48 33.50
C LEU A 860 -10.11 8.03 33.53
N ALA A 861 -11.08 8.94 33.44
CA ALA A 861 -12.49 8.59 33.38
C ALA A 861 -12.84 7.77 32.12
N VAL A 862 -12.29 8.12 30.96
CA VAL A 862 -12.53 7.36 29.72
C VAL A 862 -11.79 6.02 29.76
N LEU A 863 -10.53 6.02 30.19
CA LEU A 863 -9.74 4.77 30.31
C LEU A 863 -10.30 3.81 31.37
N ALA A 864 -10.98 4.31 32.39
CA ALA A 864 -11.57 3.48 33.45
C ALA A 864 -12.71 2.57 32.96
N VAL A 865 -13.27 2.80 31.77
CA VAL A 865 -14.32 1.94 31.22
C VAL A 865 -13.75 0.57 30.90
N ARG A 866 -12.87 0.46 29.89
CA ARG A 866 -12.26 -0.79 29.42
C ARG A 866 -10.81 -0.62 28.93
N GLY A 867 -10.13 0.45 29.34
CA GLY A 867 -8.72 0.67 29.00
C GLY A 867 -8.54 1.53 27.74
N PRO A 868 -7.28 1.66 27.26
CA PRO A 868 -6.99 2.48 26.09
C PRO A 868 -7.56 1.93 24.78
N GLY A 869 -7.74 0.62 24.63
CA GLY A 869 -8.41 0.04 23.46
C GLY A 869 -9.83 0.56 23.28
N TYR A 870 -10.61 0.71 24.37
CA TYR A 870 -11.95 1.32 24.32
C TYR A 870 -11.90 2.80 23.91
N TYR A 871 -10.90 3.54 24.41
CA TYR A 871 -10.68 4.92 24.01
C TYR A 871 -10.43 5.01 22.50
N TRP A 872 -9.57 4.15 21.96
CA TRP A 872 -9.21 4.17 20.55
C TRP A 872 -10.32 3.68 19.63
N LEU A 873 -11.04 2.61 20.01
CA LEU A 873 -12.23 2.17 19.28
C LEU A 873 -13.21 3.33 19.07
N GLY A 874 -13.64 3.97 20.17
CA GLY A 874 -14.54 5.12 20.08
C GLY A 874 -13.90 6.34 19.40
N PHE A 875 -12.59 6.53 19.50
CA PHE A 875 -11.90 7.59 18.79
C PHE A 875 -11.98 7.40 17.27
N TRP A 876 -11.85 6.17 16.76
CA TRP A 876 -11.90 5.89 15.33
C TRP A 876 -13.35 5.85 14.81
N THR A 877 -14.26 5.20 15.52
CA THR A 877 -15.57 4.82 14.98
C THR A 877 -16.74 5.68 15.46
N ASP A 878 -16.61 6.44 16.56
CA ASP A 878 -17.68 7.27 17.12
C ASP A 878 -17.34 8.77 17.01
N PRO A 879 -17.87 9.48 15.99
CA PRO A 879 -17.64 10.91 15.80
C PRO A 879 -18.10 11.77 16.99
N LEU A 880 -19.15 11.37 17.71
CA LEU A 880 -19.67 12.13 18.85
C LEU A 880 -18.74 11.99 20.05
N ALA A 881 -18.31 10.78 20.37
CA ALA A 881 -17.36 10.52 21.45
C ALA A 881 -16.01 11.21 21.18
N ARG A 882 -15.49 11.06 19.95
CA ARG A 882 -14.28 11.75 19.49
C ARG A 882 -14.41 13.26 19.64
N THR A 883 -15.49 13.85 19.11
CA THR A 883 -15.73 15.30 19.15
C THR A 883 -15.81 15.82 20.59
N ALA A 884 -16.57 15.13 21.45
CA ALA A 884 -16.73 15.49 22.84
C ALA A 884 -15.40 15.44 23.60
N TYR A 885 -14.62 14.37 23.40
CA TYR A 885 -13.33 14.20 24.06
C TYR A 885 -12.32 15.27 23.61
N ILE A 886 -12.17 15.50 22.30
CA ILE A 886 -11.25 16.53 21.78
C ILE A 886 -11.65 17.91 22.30
N THR A 887 -12.93 18.25 22.26
CA THR A 887 -13.44 19.56 22.73
C THR A 887 -13.08 19.80 24.19
N LEU A 888 -13.40 18.85 25.07
CA LEU A 888 -13.14 18.97 26.50
C LEU A 888 -11.65 18.88 26.81
N GLY A 889 -10.93 17.95 26.17
CA GLY A 889 -9.50 17.75 26.35
C GLY A 889 -8.71 19.00 25.96
N PHE A 890 -8.98 19.56 24.78
CA PHE A 890 -8.34 20.77 24.27
C PHE A 890 -8.66 21.98 25.16
N ALA A 891 -9.92 22.17 25.55
CA ALA A 891 -10.30 23.25 26.48
C ALA A 891 -9.56 23.13 27.83
N LEU A 892 -9.46 21.92 28.39
CA LEU A 892 -8.73 21.68 29.63
C LEU A 892 -7.21 21.87 29.48
N PHE A 893 -6.63 21.60 28.30
CA PHE A 893 -5.22 21.90 28.02
C PHE A 893 -4.95 23.40 28.05
N LEU A 894 -5.74 24.17 27.30
CA LEU A 894 -5.62 25.64 27.28
C LEU A 894 -5.91 26.25 28.64
N TRP A 895 -6.80 25.63 29.42
CA TRP A 895 -7.03 26.04 30.80
C TRP A 895 -5.78 25.94 31.68
N VAL A 896 -4.90 24.94 31.48
CA VAL A 896 -3.62 24.87 32.20
C VAL A 896 -2.76 26.09 31.92
N LEU A 897 -2.66 26.49 30.64
CA LEU A 897 -1.88 27.66 30.21
C LEU A 897 -2.46 28.96 30.78
N ILE A 898 -3.78 29.11 30.75
CA ILE A 898 -4.49 30.28 31.30
C ILE A 898 -4.36 30.34 32.83
N ALA A 899 -4.48 29.20 33.52
CA ALA A 899 -4.33 29.14 34.97
C ALA A 899 -2.90 29.53 35.39
N ALA A 900 -1.88 29.07 34.66
CA ALA A 900 -0.50 29.50 34.86
C ALA A 900 -0.32 31.01 34.62
N ALA A 901 -0.89 31.55 33.52
CA ALA A 901 -0.81 32.97 33.19
C ALA A 901 -1.50 33.86 34.25
N TRP A 902 -2.69 33.48 34.72
CA TRP A 902 -3.42 34.25 35.74
C TRP A 902 -2.72 34.21 37.10
N ALA A 903 -2.17 33.06 37.50
CA ALA A 903 -1.37 32.95 38.73
C ALA A 903 -0.07 33.79 38.65
N LEU A 904 0.61 33.76 37.49
CA LEU A 904 1.82 34.55 37.23
C LEU A 904 1.52 36.05 37.15
N GLY A 905 0.35 36.43 36.61
CA GLY A 905 -0.12 37.81 36.47
C GLY A 905 -0.25 38.53 37.81
N GLY A 906 -0.60 37.82 38.88
CA GLY A 906 -0.61 38.35 40.24
C GLY A 906 0.77 38.79 40.76
N GLN A 907 1.85 38.30 40.15
CA GLN A 907 3.23 38.66 40.53
C GLN A 907 3.86 39.67 39.57
N ILE A 908 3.84 39.41 38.26
CA ILE A 908 4.59 40.20 37.26
C ILE A 908 3.70 41.11 36.39
N GLY A 909 2.39 41.14 36.64
CA GLY A 909 1.40 41.87 35.86
C GLY A 909 0.87 41.05 34.67
N ALA A 910 -0.40 41.26 34.32
CA ALA A 910 -1.12 40.45 33.33
C ALA A 910 -0.41 40.36 31.97
N ARG A 911 0.03 41.51 31.42
CA ARG A 911 0.74 41.54 30.12
C ARG A 911 2.00 40.66 30.13
N ARG A 912 2.86 40.81 31.15
CA ARG A 912 4.11 40.06 31.22
C ARG A 912 3.86 38.58 31.43
N ALA A 913 2.85 38.23 32.23
CA ALA A 913 2.47 36.84 32.45
C ALA A 913 1.95 36.15 31.18
N THR A 914 1.09 36.82 30.42
CA THR A 914 0.65 36.35 29.09
C THR A 914 1.86 36.19 28.18
N GLY A 915 2.76 37.19 28.14
CA GLY A 915 4.00 37.11 27.37
C GLY A 915 4.89 35.92 27.75
N THR A 916 5.07 35.67 29.05
CA THR A 916 5.86 34.53 29.53
C THR A 916 5.26 33.18 29.16
N VAL A 917 3.94 33.00 29.29
CA VAL A 917 3.28 31.73 28.92
C VAL A 917 3.35 31.52 27.41
N ILE A 918 3.12 32.56 26.61
CA ILE A 918 3.29 32.50 25.15
C ILE A 918 4.74 32.15 24.80
N ALA A 919 5.73 32.76 25.48
CA ALA A 919 7.14 32.44 25.28
C ALA A 919 7.47 30.99 25.63
N ALA A 920 6.89 30.45 26.72
CA ALA A 920 7.08 29.07 27.14
C ALA A 920 6.48 28.09 26.12
N CYS A 921 5.26 28.33 25.63
CA CYS A 921 4.66 27.54 24.55
C CYS A 921 5.49 27.61 23.27
N GLY A 922 5.94 28.82 22.89
CA GLY A 922 6.78 29.03 21.72
C GLY A 922 8.11 28.27 21.81
N PHE A 923 8.77 28.30 22.98
CA PHE A 923 10.01 27.55 23.19
C PHE A 923 9.81 26.03 23.11
N VAL A 924 8.72 25.49 23.67
CA VAL A 924 8.40 24.06 23.56
C VAL A 924 8.21 23.66 22.09
N LEU A 925 7.41 24.42 21.33
CA LEU A 925 7.19 24.17 19.91
C LEU A 925 8.48 24.30 19.09
N ALA A 926 9.29 25.32 19.37
CA ALA A 926 10.59 25.54 18.72
C ALA A 926 11.57 24.38 18.96
N ALA A 927 11.72 23.97 20.23
CA ALA A 927 12.67 22.94 20.62
C ALA A 927 12.25 21.56 20.10
N LEU A 928 10.98 21.18 20.26
CA LEU A 928 10.50 19.87 19.84
C LEU A 928 10.31 19.78 18.32
N GLY A 929 9.83 20.85 17.67
CA GLY A 929 9.77 20.93 16.22
C GLY A 929 11.16 20.85 15.58
N GLY A 930 12.15 21.57 16.14
CA GLY A 930 13.54 21.50 15.67
C GLY A 930 14.18 20.13 15.91
N PHE A 931 13.87 19.47 17.04
CA PHE A 931 14.33 18.10 17.33
C PHE A 931 13.77 17.08 16.33
N LEU A 932 12.44 17.12 16.08
CA LEU A 932 11.81 16.26 15.08
C LEU A 932 12.31 16.55 13.66
N GLY A 933 12.52 17.83 13.32
CA GLY A 933 13.11 18.23 12.05
C GLY A 933 14.55 17.73 11.86
N ALA A 934 15.32 17.61 12.94
CA ALA A 934 16.69 17.10 12.91
C ALA A 934 16.79 15.56 12.84
N ILE A 935 15.85 14.84 13.47
CA ILE A 935 15.78 13.37 13.38
C ILE A 935 15.17 12.93 12.05
N GLY A 936 14.17 13.67 11.56
CA GLY A 936 13.32 13.26 10.45
C GLY A 936 11.93 12.87 10.95
N LEU A 937 10.89 13.44 10.32
CA LEU A 937 9.50 13.24 10.74
C LEU A 937 9.06 11.79 10.57
N GLU A 938 9.35 11.19 9.41
CA GLU A 938 9.00 9.81 9.09
C GLU A 938 9.55 8.84 10.15
N GLN A 939 10.86 8.89 10.41
CA GLN A 939 11.51 8.02 11.39
C GLN A 939 10.90 8.17 12.79
N ALA A 940 10.57 9.40 13.20
CA ALA A 940 9.97 9.65 14.50
C ALA A 940 8.52 9.12 14.59
N LEU A 941 7.73 9.28 13.53
CA LEU A 941 6.35 8.77 13.45
C LEU A 941 6.32 7.25 13.41
N THR A 942 7.21 6.61 12.65
CA THR A 942 7.33 5.15 12.57
C THR A 942 7.69 4.56 13.92
N ALA A 943 8.73 5.09 14.59
CA ALA A 943 9.11 4.63 15.93
C ALA A 943 7.98 4.81 16.96
N TRP A 944 7.27 5.94 16.89
CA TRP A 944 6.11 6.18 17.74
C TRP A 944 4.94 5.23 17.44
N ASN A 945 4.68 4.91 16.16
CA ASN A 945 3.61 4.00 15.78
C ASN A 945 3.96 2.54 16.11
N ASP A 946 5.22 2.11 16.02
CA ASP A 946 5.65 0.78 16.51
C ASP A 946 5.37 0.60 18.02
N GLU A 947 5.54 1.68 18.77
CA GLU A 947 5.26 1.76 20.19
C GLU A 947 3.77 1.91 20.53
N MET A 948 2.94 2.47 19.66
CA MET A 948 1.52 2.72 19.94
C MET A 948 0.56 1.75 19.26
N SER A 949 0.90 1.23 18.07
CA SER A 949 0.08 0.38 17.20
C SER A 949 -1.28 1.00 16.87
N LEU A 950 -1.27 2.23 16.36
CA LEU A 950 -2.50 2.98 16.10
C LEU A 950 -2.85 3.03 14.63
N LEU A 951 -1.89 3.39 13.80
CA LEU A 951 -2.00 3.47 12.35
C LEU A 951 -1.49 2.16 11.73
N PRO A 952 -1.87 1.86 10.47
CA PRO A 952 -1.44 0.64 9.80
C PRO A 952 0.08 0.45 9.89
N TRP A 953 0.50 -0.70 10.42
CA TRP A 953 1.90 -0.93 10.77
C TRP A 953 2.79 -1.17 9.54
N GLY A 954 2.26 -1.85 8.53
CA GLY A 954 2.98 -2.07 7.27
C GLY A 954 3.15 -0.79 6.45
N LEU A 955 2.22 0.16 6.58
CA LEU A 955 2.24 1.42 5.83
C LEU A 955 3.53 2.22 6.04
N SER A 956 4.01 2.31 7.29
CA SER A 956 5.25 3.03 7.61
C SER A 956 6.52 2.40 7.03
N ARG A 957 6.42 1.17 6.54
CA ARG A 957 7.55 0.37 6.03
C ARG A 957 7.55 0.26 4.51
N ILE A 958 6.38 0.40 3.89
CA ILE A 958 6.22 0.24 2.44
C ILE A 958 6.16 1.61 1.77
N LEU A 959 5.20 2.45 2.13
CA LEU A 959 4.99 3.77 1.52
C LEU A 959 5.55 4.93 2.38
N GLY A 960 5.61 4.74 3.69
CA GLY A 960 5.92 5.78 4.67
C GLY A 960 4.68 6.57 5.09
N LEU A 961 4.56 6.86 6.39
CA LEU A 961 3.40 7.55 6.98
C LEU A 961 3.24 8.98 6.45
N THR A 962 4.33 9.69 6.22
CA THR A 962 4.31 11.08 5.75
C THR A 962 3.93 11.19 4.28
N VAL A 963 4.38 10.26 3.45
CA VAL A 963 4.01 10.20 2.02
C VAL A 963 2.52 9.85 1.93
N TYR A 964 2.09 8.79 2.59
CA TYR A 964 0.73 8.29 2.49
C TYR A 964 -0.33 9.24 3.07
N LEU A 965 -0.04 9.90 4.21
CA LEU A 965 -0.96 10.86 4.81
C LEU A 965 -0.77 12.28 4.27
N GLU A 966 0.03 12.45 3.21
CA GLU A 966 0.39 13.74 2.61
C GLU A 966 0.87 14.78 3.64
N ILE A 967 1.58 14.33 4.68
CA ILE A 967 2.11 15.21 5.73
C ILE A 967 3.41 15.82 5.22
N PRO A 968 3.49 17.16 5.02
CA PRO A 968 4.71 17.77 4.49
C PRO A 968 5.90 17.49 5.40
N LEU A 969 7.02 17.01 4.84
CA LEU A 969 8.26 16.75 5.60
C LEU A 969 8.77 18.01 6.33
N ALA A 970 8.41 19.20 5.85
CA ALA A 970 8.72 20.48 6.47
C ALA A 970 7.85 20.84 7.69
N THR A 971 6.82 20.06 8.01
CA THR A 971 5.89 20.32 9.13
C THR A 971 6.59 20.56 10.48
N PRO A 972 7.64 19.81 10.87
CA PRO A 972 8.38 20.07 12.11
C PRO A 972 9.07 21.44 12.09
N TRP A 973 9.56 21.87 10.92
CA TRP A 973 10.18 23.18 10.74
C TRP A 973 9.16 24.32 10.79
N TYR A 974 7.96 24.12 10.25
CA TYR A 974 6.85 25.07 10.42
C TYR A 974 6.45 25.20 11.89
N ALA A 975 6.35 24.09 12.63
CA ALA A 975 6.11 24.12 14.06
C ALA A 975 7.25 24.83 14.81
N ALA A 976 8.51 24.59 14.40
CA ALA A 976 9.66 25.23 15.00
C ALA A 976 9.68 26.75 14.76
N ALA A 977 9.40 27.18 13.53
CA ALA A 977 9.32 28.58 13.13
C ALA A 977 8.17 29.32 13.82
N ALA A 978 6.97 28.73 13.85
CA ALA A 978 5.83 29.25 14.59
C ALA A 978 6.15 29.36 16.09
N GLY A 979 6.81 28.34 16.65
CA GLY A 979 7.34 28.36 18.00
C GLY A 979 8.30 29.51 18.25
N GLY A 980 9.24 29.76 17.32
CA GLY A 980 10.17 30.89 17.36
C GLY A 980 9.46 32.25 17.33
N VAL A 981 8.45 32.42 16.49
CA VAL A 981 7.62 33.65 16.44
C VAL A 981 6.89 33.86 17.76
N LEU A 982 6.24 32.82 18.30
CA LEU A 982 5.57 32.89 19.60
C LEU A 982 6.57 33.20 20.72
N LEU A 983 7.77 32.60 20.69
CA LEU A 983 8.84 32.90 21.64
C LEU A 983 9.21 34.38 21.60
N LEU A 984 9.45 34.95 20.41
CA LEU A 984 9.78 36.37 20.25
C LEU A 984 8.65 37.29 20.71
N LEU A 985 7.41 37.04 20.28
CA LEU A 985 6.24 37.83 20.69
C LEU A 985 6.04 37.76 22.20
N GLY A 986 6.17 36.57 22.79
CA GLY A 986 6.09 36.35 24.22
C GLY A 986 7.16 37.13 24.99
N LEU A 987 8.41 37.09 24.53
CA LEU A 987 9.52 37.86 25.10
C LEU A 987 9.28 39.37 25.02
N LEU A 988 8.82 39.88 23.87
CA LEU A 988 8.48 41.31 23.68
C LEU A 988 7.36 41.77 24.64
N LEU A 989 6.34 40.93 24.84
CA LEU A 989 5.27 41.21 25.79
C LEU A 989 5.76 41.16 27.24
N ALA A 990 6.72 40.28 27.54
CA ALA A 990 7.35 40.15 28.86
C ALA A 990 8.33 41.28 29.20
N LEU A 991 8.86 42.01 28.22
CA LEU A 991 9.79 43.13 28.45
C LEU A 991 9.12 44.30 29.20
N PRO A 992 9.86 44.96 30.11
CA PRO A 992 9.40 46.17 30.77
C PRO A 992 9.36 47.36 29.79
N TRP A 993 8.18 47.78 29.34
CA TRP A 993 8.03 49.09 28.69
C TRP A 993 8.29 50.21 29.71
N ARG A 994 9.38 50.97 29.53
CA ARG A 994 9.56 52.27 30.17
C ARG A 994 8.52 53.22 29.55
N ARG A 995 7.44 53.52 30.27
CA ARG A 995 6.66 54.74 29.99
C ARG A 995 7.58 55.92 30.29
N GLY A 996 7.91 56.72 29.27
CA GLY A 996 8.54 58.02 29.47
C GLY A 996 7.72 58.83 30.46
N SER A 997 8.34 59.18 31.57
CA SER A 997 7.77 60.03 32.61
C SER A 997 7.39 61.39 32.01
N ARG A 998 6.10 61.64 31.78
CA ARG A 998 5.58 63.01 31.74
C ARG A 998 5.76 63.59 33.14
N ARG A 999 6.68 64.56 33.27
CA ARG A 999 6.75 65.47 34.41
C ARG A 999 5.34 66.04 34.65
N GLN A 1000 4.80 65.82 35.84
CA GLN A 1000 3.67 66.59 36.35
C GLN A 1000 4.25 67.82 37.03
N ASP A 1001 3.97 69.00 36.47
CA ASP A 1001 4.18 70.27 37.14
C ASP A 1001 3.29 70.35 38.37
N THR A 1002 3.88 70.86 39.45
CA THR A 1002 3.25 71.06 40.76
C THR A 1002 2.51 72.40 40.74
N PRO A 1003 1.24 72.52 41.18
CA PRO A 1003 0.63 73.81 41.40
C PRO A 1003 0.98 74.35 42.80
N GLU A 1004 1.54 75.54 42.81
CA GLU A 1004 1.90 76.33 43.99
C GLU A 1004 0.64 76.78 44.75
N GLN A 1005 0.70 76.69 46.09
CA GLN A 1005 -0.38 77.00 47.03
C GLN A 1005 -0.51 78.52 47.27
N ALA A 1006 -1.73 79.03 47.29
CA ALA A 1006 -2.07 80.36 47.83
C ALA A 1006 -2.30 80.29 49.36
N PRO A 1007 -1.90 81.32 50.15
CA PRO A 1007 -2.05 81.32 51.60
C PRO A 1007 -3.34 82.04 52.08
N PRO A 1008 -3.90 81.71 53.26
CA PRO A 1008 -4.84 82.58 53.94
C PRO A 1008 -4.19 83.36 55.11
N VAL A 1009 -4.73 84.56 55.26
CA VAL A 1009 -4.45 85.64 56.20
C VAL A 1009 -4.81 85.28 57.65
N ILE A 1010 -4.04 85.76 58.63
CA ILE A 1010 -4.50 85.98 60.01
C ILE A 1010 -4.15 87.42 60.40
N ALA A 1011 -5.15 88.13 60.92
CA ALA A 1011 -5.04 89.50 61.44
C ALA A 1011 -4.72 89.49 62.94
N ALA A 1012 -3.87 90.45 63.31
CA ALA A 1012 -3.37 90.80 64.66
C ALA A 1012 -2.40 89.80 65.31
#